data_AF-A0A535S883-F1
#
_entry.id   AF-A0A535S883-F1
#
_cell.length_a   1.000
_cell.length_b   1.000
_cell.length_c   1.000
_cell.angle_alpha   90.00
_cell.angle_beta   90.00
_cell.angle_gamma   90.00
#
_symmetry.space_group_name_H-M   'P 1'
#
loop_
_entity.id
_entity.type
_entity.pdbx_description
1 polymer ?
#
loop_
_entity_poly.entity_id
_entity_poly.type
_entity_poly.pdbx_seq_one_letter_code
_entity_poly.pdbx_strand_id
1 'polypeptide(L)'
;MLRILAASLAVVGLACLSAVDANADPAPDGTPVITPPLAAAVVDDVWTRREAALVARNPAVVDALETDAAAALDHAWINGADTGLSASELPRTISGRYVLVPRQLSYPAWFIAVIVYERAGDPNWVYTEVTAFVRTGPAQRWKLAVEAYPPIAKDFRQLVPDPQSDDFAAAPANNLSLDLRQLPSAAAHHWPGWTFSPTPTNLYSVGLAGGSALACFGIRYQKVEARPWWHPLHLGHQDLGLAAGYYTRSLTTYLENRCVLDQPVGDTTPYRDVAHESAFISRSGVPAQPMPWLPIGLLGLTLSSGFGLLALRVRPGPTPPATPSRPAQTITMKAYQRGNALRGLPLLLGAALAMAGIEQLLIELDLGFAIAIPIALIPMLLLPLLKRSRRLVARATVAISKPPDDVFAAVADSPSQPAWFPEVAEVWSTSTGSRGVGTTYRQHQRLRDGRLLEVESAVTEFIPGQRYATQVVNAWDAQSTLWTLQPVTEGTRVEVIVKLVIGPIQAMSGLGFRQGWQLAATQGWEKALADLKRFVEDGTRAAPFADSGPVFVRSRHRVLSWLEKRFNLGPGWRLSVLSLAVTTGIFAVVSPWFALGFVGLLVIHEFAHYFQTTADGRAPWPPIFLVLGAFVMPRRLPTDAIEDARGKLVGPLLATVACAGLVTLYAFVPDWHLLTWLCAGAAINLIGSVAPSPMMDSGAIVVMIGRWLPLTGLVIGAGLAAGSILIGVPNPVLIPAALLYTIGLSLQVGKPHGDYWARLRTRGRLAFAAAWTVMVLFLGLAGLLAGLWL
;
A
#
# COMPACT_ATOMS: atom_id res chain seq x y z
N MET A 1 -25.62 5.47 -22.23
CA MET A 1 -25.44 5.11 -23.66
C MET A 1 -25.95 6.20 -24.61
N LEU A 2 -27.20 6.67 -24.53
CA LEU A 2 -27.70 7.75 -25.41
C LEU A 2 -26.99 9.12 -25.25
N ARG A 3 -26.45 9.44 -24.06
CA ARG A 3 -25.63 10.66 -23.85
C ARG A 3 -24.22 10.58 -24.43
N ILE A 4 -23.71 9.36 -24.69
CA ILE A 4 -22.40 9.14 -25.31
C ILE A 4 -22.54 9.23 -26.84
N LEU A 5 -23.65 8.75 -27.41
CA LEU A 5 -23.94 8.96 -28.84
C LEU A 5 -24.22 10.43 -29.21
N ALA A 6 -24.85 11.21 -28.32
CA ALA A 6 -25.10 12.63 -28.56
C ALA A 6 -23.79 13.47 -28.57
N ALA A 7 -22.78 13.07 -27.79
CA ALA A 7 -21.47 13.71 -27.81
C ALA A 7 -20.68 13.35 -29.08
N SER A 8 -20.78 12.11 -29.58
CA SER A 8 -20.11 11.69 -30.81
C SER A 8 -20.72 12.29 -32.09
N LEU A 9 -22.02 12.57 -32.12
CA LEU A 9 -22.68 13.21 -33.27
C LEU A 9 -22.48 14.75 -33.31
N ALA A 10 -22.19 15.39 -32.17
CA ALA A 10 -21.77 16.79 -32.14
C ALA A 10 -20.32 16.99 -32.62
N VAL A 11 -19.45 15.98 -32.41
CA VAL A 11 -18.05 15.99 -32.87
C VAL A 11 -17.92 15.78 -34.38
N VAL A 12 -18.89 15.13 -35.03
CA VAL A 12 -18.92 14.96 -36.50
C VAL A 12 -19.67 16.11 -37.20
N GLY A 13 -20.63 16.75 -36.53
CA GLY A 13 -21.43 17.84 -37.10
C GLY A 13 -20.73 19.22 -37.18
N LEU A 14 -19.66 19.45 -36.43
CA LEU A 14 -18.87 20.69 -36.53
C LEU A 14 -17.76 20.66 -37.59
N ALA A 15 -17.54 19.52 -38.25
CA ALA A 15 -16.54 19.40 -39.32
C ALA A 15 -17.00 19.94 -40.68
N CYS A 16 -18.24 20.42 -40.82
CA CYS A 16 -18.81 20.86 -42.12
C CYS A 16 -19.45 22.25 -42.11
N LEU A 17 -19.19 23.10 -41.12
CA LEU A 17 -19.64 24.50 -41.13
C LEU A 17 -18.47 25.40 -41.57
N SER A 18 -18.42 25.63 -42.88
CA SER A 18 -17.79 26.75 -43.58
C SER A 18 -16.91 27.69 -42.73
N ALA A 19 -15.69 27.26 -42.43
CA ALA A 19 -14.59 28.20 -42.25
C ALA A 19 -14.02 28.47 -43.65
N VAL A 20 -13.88 29.74 -44.00
CA VAL A 20 -13.07 30.15 -45.15
C VAL A 20 -11.74 29.40 -45.07
N ASP A 21 -11.40 28.63 -46.09
CA ASP A 21 -10.10 27.95 -46.21
C ASP A 21 -9.00 29.01 -46.39
N ALA A 22 -8.66 29.69 -45.29
CA ALA A 22 -7.52 30.59 -45.15
C ALA A 22 -6.16 29.87 -45.35
N ASN A 23 -6.19 28.56 -45.59
CA ASN A 23 -5.10 27.64 -45.28
C ASN A 23 -4.58 26.78 -46.44
N ALA A 24 -5.03 26.96 -47.69
CA ALA A 24 -4.64 26.01 -48.75
C ALA A 24 -4.17 26.62 -50.08
N ASP A 25 -4.50 27.87 -50.42
CA ASP A 25 -4.13 28.39 -51.74
C ASP A 25 -2.76 29.10 -51.73
N PRO A 26 -1.86 28.80 -52.69
CA PRO A 26 -0.65 29.58 -52.87
C PRO A 26 -1.03 31.01 -53.26
N ALA A 27 -0.45 31.98 -52.55
CA ALA A 27 -0.63 33.39 -52.84
C ALA A 27 -0.17 33.68 -54.28
N PRO A 28 -0.95 34.38 -55.12
CA PRO A 28 -0.51 34.83 -56.44
C PRO A 28 0.83 35.59 -56.36
N ASP A 29 1.68 35.46 -57.37
CA ASP A 29 2.98 36.16 -57.43
C ASP A 29 2.81 37.66 -57.12
N GLY A 30 3.54 38.14 -56.10
CA GLY A 30 3.51 39.54 -55.66
C GLY A 30 2.50 39.87 -54.55
N THR A 31 1.71 38.90 -54.07
CA THR A 31 0.81 39.10 -52.91
C THR A 31 1.44 38.60 -51.59
N PRO A 32 1.17 39.28 -50.46
CA PRO A 32 1.65 38.82 -49.15
C PRO A 32 1.14 37.42 -48.78
N VAL A 33 2.03 36.59 -48.22
CA VAL A 33 1.72 35.24 -47.72
C VAL A 33 0.67 35.27 -46.59
N ILE A 34 0.62 36.38 -45.84
CA ILE A 34 -0.31 36.63 -44.75
C ILE A 34 -0.69 38.12 -44.73
N THR A 35 -1.96 38.43 -44.43
CA THR A 35 -2.47 39.79 -44.19
C THR A 35 -2.97 39.92 -42.75
N PRO A 36 -3.11 41.13 -42.17
CA PRO A 36 -3.65 41.29 -40.82
C PRO A 36 -5.03 40.62 -40.60
N PRO A 37 -6.03 40.76 -41.49
CA PRO A 37 -7.31 40.06 -41.35
C PRO A 37 -7.17 38.53 -41.40
N LEU A 38 -6.28 38.02 -42.27
CA LEU A 38 -6.02 36.59 -42.38
C LEU A 38 -5.33 36.04 -41.13
N ALA A 39 -4.37 36.79 -40.57
CA ALA A 39 -3.67 36.42 -39.35
C ALA A 39 -4.63 36.36 -38.16
N ALA A 40 -5.56 37.32 -38.06
CA ALA A 40 -6.61 37.27 -37.05
C ALA A 40 -7.43 35.98 -37.19
N ALA A 41 -7.89 35.64 -38.40
CA ALA A 41 -8.66 34.40 -38.64
C ALA A 41 -7.87 33.12 -38.27
N VAL A 42 -6.56 33.10 -38.54
CA VAL A 42 -5.68 32.00 -38.12
C VAL A 42 -5.62 31.86 -36.60
N VAL A 43 -5.53 32.97 -35.87
CA VAL A 43 -5.55 32.96 -34.39
C VAL A 43 -6.83 32.33 -33.87
N ASP A 44 -8.00 32.73 -34.39
CA ASP A 44 -9.29 32.17 -33.93
C ASP A 44 -9.37 30.66 -34.13
N ASP A 45 -8.99 30.16 -35.31
CA ASP A 45 -9.07 28.73 -35.61
C ASP A 45 -8.07 27.92 -34.77
N VAL A 46 -6.79 28.28 -34.85
CA VAL A 46 -5.71 27.48 -34.25
C VAL A 46 -5.82 27.50 -32.73
N TRP A 47 -6.04 28.66 -32.11
CA TRP A 47 -6.09 28.79 -30.66
C TRP A 47 -7.35 28.14 -30.08
N THR A 48 -8.52 28.32 -30.70
CA THR A 48 -9.76 27.69 -30.21
C THR A 48 -9.69 26.16 -30.30
N ARG A 49 -9.11 25.62 -31.38
CA ARG A 49 -8.95 24.17 -31.54
C ARG A 49 -7.89 23.60 -30.61
N ARG A 50 -6.85 24.38 -30.30
CA ARG A 50 -5.85 24.04 -29.28
C ARG A 50 -6.49 23.92 -27.90
N GLU A 51 -7.31 24.89 -27.47
CA GLU A 51 -8.03 24.82 -26.18
C GLU A 51 -8.88 23.55 -26.06
N ALA A 52 -9.60 23.18 -27.11
CA ALA A 52 -10.37 21.95 -27.15
C ALA A 52 -9.48 20.69 -27.06
N ALA A 53 -8.29 20.72 -27.68
CA ALA A 53 -7.31 19.63 -27.61
C ALA A 53 -6.72 19.47 -26.20
N LEU A 54 -6.44 20.57 -25.50
CA LEU A 54 -5.96 20.56 -24.11
C LEU A 54 -7.01 20.02 -23.14
N VAL A 55 -8.28 20.45 -23.27
CA VAL A 55 -9.41 19.88 -22.50
C VAL A 55 -9.51 18.36 -22.71
N ALA A 56 -9.33 17.91 -23.96
CA ALA A 56 -9.38 16.49 -24.31
C ALA A 56 -8.07 15.73 -24.04
N ARG A 57 -6.98 16.41 -23.65
CA ARG A 57 -5.61 15.88 -23.53
C ARG A 57 -5.19 15.08 -24.77
N ASN A 58 -5.39 15.63 -25.96
CA ASN A 58 -5.14 14.95 -27.22
C ASN A 58 -3.83 15.41 -27.90
N PRO A 59 -2.71 14.69 -27.71
CA PRO A 59 -1.41 15.09 -28.24
C PRO A 59 -1.36 15.14 -29.77
N ALA A 60 -2.11 14.30 -30.47
CA ALA A 60 -2.11 14.26 -31.94
C ALA A 60 -2.71 15.53 -32.57
N VAL A 61 -3.67 16.16 -31.88
CA VAL A 61 -4.24 17.44 -32.31
C VAL A 61 -3.30 18.59 -32.00
N VAL A 62 -2.61 18.56 -30.84
CA VAL A 62 -1.54 19.51 -30.51
C VAL A 62 -0.43 19.45 -31.56
N ASP A 63 0.04 18.27 -31.94
CA ASP A 63 1.05 18.10 -33.00
C ASP A 63 0.63 18.64 -34.37
N ALA A 64 -0.68 18.71 -34.64
CA ALA A 64 -1.22 19.26 -35.88
C ALA A 64 -1.33 20.79 -35.86
N LEU A 65 -1.51 21.39 -34.68
CA LEU A 65 -1.74 22.82 -34.48
C LEU A 65 -0.49 23.58 -34.04
N GLU A 66 0.47 22.87 -33.45
CA GLU A 66 1.66 23.47 -32.84
C GLU A 66 2.95 22.88 -33.42
N THR A 67 4.05 23.58 -33.13
CA THR A 67 5.40 23.16 -33.45
C THR A 67 6.36 23.65 -32.37
N ASP A 68 7.56 23.09 -32.41
CA ASP A 68 8.72 23.59 -31.69
C ASP A 68 8.49 23.73 -30.18
N ALA A 69 8.57 24.94 -29.66
CA ALA A 69 8.63 25.22 -28.23
C ALA A 69 7.24 25.17 -27.60
N ALA A 70 6.21 25.69 -28.27
CA ALA A 70 4.84 25.61 -27.80
C ALA A 70 4.35 24.15 -27.64
N ALA A 71 4.53 23.34 -28.69
CA ALA A 71 4.15 21.93 -28.65
C ALA A 71 4.82 21.20 -27.47
N ALA A 72 6.10 21.48 -27.22
CA ALA A 72 6.83 20.84 -26.14
C ALA A 72 6.30 21.20 -24.73
N LEU A 73 5.79 22.42 -24.54
CA LEU A 73 5.15 22.85 -23.28
C LEU A 73 3.79 22.18 -23.10
N ASP A 74 2.94 22.19 -24.13
CA ASP A 74 1.62 21.56 -24.07
C ASP A 74 1.71 20.03 -23.89
N HIS A 75 2.68 19.38 -24.52
CA HIS A 75 2.99 17.97 -24.26
C HIS A 75 3.45 17.74 -22.82
N ALA A 76 4.27 18.63 -22.25
CA ALA A 76 4.71 18.52 -20.86
C ALA A 76 3.51 18.61 -19.91
N TRP A 77 2.58 19.53 -20.16
CA TRP A 77 1.35 19.65 -19.39
C TRP A 77 0.42 18.44 -19.53
N ILE A 78 0.16 17.97 -20.76
CA ILE A 78 -0.68 16.78 -21.04
C ILE A 78 -0.16 15.55 -20.27
N ASN A 79 1.16 15.39 -20.23
CA ASN A 79 1.85 14.28 -19.57
C ASN A 79 2.04 14.48 -18.06
N GLY A 80 1.62 15.62 -17.50
CA GLY A 80 1.74 15.94 -16.07
C GLY A 80 3.15 16.30 -15.59
N ALA A 81 4.06 16.64 -16.51
CA ALA A 81 5.41 17.12 -16.21
C ALA A 81 5.46 18.62 -15.88
N ASP A 82 4.39 19.36 -16.17
CA ASP A 82 4.20 20.77 -15.84
C ASP A 82 2.88 20.98 -15.07
N THR A 83 2.90 21.88 -14.08
CA THR A 83 1.77 22.23 -13.21
C THR A 83 1.32 23.69 -13.36
N GLY A 84 1.91 24.45 -14.30
CA GLY A 84 1.64 25.89 -14.46
C GLY A 84 0.21 26.23 -14.88
N LEU A 85 -0.39 25.42 -15.76
CA LEU A 85 -1.78 25.56 -16.19
C LEU A 85 -2.68 24.61 -15.40
N SER A 86 -3.76 25.10 -14.77
CA SER A 86 -4.69 24.21 -14.06
C SER A 86 -5.73 23.64 -15.03
N ALA A 87 -6.03 22.34 -14.94
CA ALA A 87 -7.13 21.73 -15.71
C ALA A 87 -8.50 22.38 -15.43
N SER A 88 -8.66 23.07 -14.29
CA SER A 88 -9.88 23.81 -13.96
C SER A 88 -10.00 25.17 -14.65
N GLU A 89 -8.93 25.66 -15.29
CA GLU A 89 -8.89 26.93 -16.03
C GLU A 89 -9.32 26.77 -17.49
N LEU A 90 -9.48 25.53 -17.97
CA LEU A 90 -9.89 25.20 -19.33
C LEU A 90 -11.41 24.88 -19.43
N PRO A 91 -12.06 25.17 -20.57
CA PRO A 91 -11.53 25.91 -21.71
C PRO A 91 -11.49 27.43 -21.43
N ARG A 92 -10.50 28.09 -22.02
CA ARG A 92 -10.43 29.56 -22.07
C ARG A 92 -11.10 30.04 -23.36
N THR A 93 -11.56 31.29 -23.38
CA THR A 93 -12.22 31.90 -24.55
C THR A 93 -11.55 33.21 -24.92
N ILE A 94 -11.31 33.43 -26.21
CA ILE A 94 -10.76 34.69 -26.72
C ILE A 94 -11.79 35.81 -26.50
N SER A 95 -11.39 36.86 -25.79
CA SER A 95 -12.16 38.11 -25.64
C SER A 95 -11.56 39.27 -26.45
N GLY A 96 -10.31 39.15 -26.89
CA GLY A 96 -9.68 40.10 -27.80
C GLY A 96 -8.40 39.53 -28.43
N ARG A 97 -7.96 40.10 -29.56
CA ARG A 97 -6.70 39.73 -30.21
C ARG A 97 -6.12 40.92 -30.96
N TYR A 98 -4.80 40.99 -30.99
CA TYR A 98 -4.05 41.98 -31.75
C TYR A 98 -2.95 41.26 -32.53
N VAL A 99 -2.79 41.57 -33.82
CA VAL A 99 -1.83 40.87 -34.69
C VAL A 99 -0.77 41.83 -35.22
N LEU A 100 0.48 41.38 -35.16
CA LEU A 100 1.67 42.05 -35.67
C LEU A 100 2.15 41.28 -36.90
N VAL A 101 1.74 41.74 -38.08
CA VAL A 101 1.96 41.03 -39.34
C VAL A 101 2.98 41.78 -40.21
N PRO A 102 4.24 41.32 -40.30
CA PRO A 102 5.20 41.90 -41.23
C PRO A 102 4.87 41.46 -42.66
N ARG A 103 5.05 42.38 -43.61
CA ARG A 103 4.81 42.10 -45.03
C ARG A 103 5.85 41.10 -45.55
N GLN A 104 5.42 39.87 -45.84
CA GLN A 104 6.26 38.77 -46.31
C GLN A 104 5.69 38.19 -47.60
N LEU A 105 6.54 38.00 -48.62
CA LEU A 105 6.16 37.46 -49.93
C LEU A 105 6.64 36.01 -50.14
N SER A 106 7.33 35.43 -49.17
CA SER A 106 7.94 34.10 -49.26
C SER A 106 7.83 33.35 -47.93
N TYR A 107 7.97 32.04 -48.00
CA TYR A 107 8.08 31.17 -46.83
C TYR A 107 9.55 31.05 -46.35
N PRO A 108 9.80 30.77 -45.06
CA PRO A 108 8.83 30.70 -43.98
C PRO A 108 8.23 32.09 -43.70
N ALA A 109 6.92 32.12 -43.45
CA ALA A 109 6.21 33.33 -43.06
C ALA A 109 5.74 33.20 -41.61
N TRP A 110 5.81 34.28 -40.85
CA TRP A 110 5.36 34.31 -39.45
C TRP A 110 4.62 35.60 -39.09
N PHE A 111 3.88 35.57 -37.99
CA PHE A 111 3.34 36.76 -37.36
C PHE A 111 3.28 36.54 -35.84
N ILE A 112 3.20 37.64 -35.09
CA ILE A 112 3.04 37.59 -33.63
C ILE A 112 1.62 38.06 -33.30
N ALA A 113 0.95 37.37 -32.39
CA ALA A 113 -0.35 37.75 -31.88
C ALA A 113 -0.29 37.99 -30.37
N VAL A 114 -1.10 38.93 -29.91
CA VAL A 114 -1.40 39.16 -28.51
C VAL A 114 -2.85 38.76 -28.31
N ILE A 115 -3.08 37.68 -27.56
CA ILE A 115 -4.40 37.10 -27.34
C ILE A 115 -4.85 37.49 -25.94
N VAL A 116 -6.03 38.11 -25.86
CA VAL A 116 -6.71 38.40 -24.61
C VAL A 116 -7.78 37.34 -24.44
N TYR A 117 -7.73 36.62 -23.32
CA TYR A 117 -8.65 35.54 -23.04
C TYR A 117 -9.26 35.65 -21.66
N GLU A 118 -10.44 35.05 -21.52
CA GLU A 118 -11.22 34.96 -20.29
C GLU A 118 -11.42 33.50 -19.89
N ARG A 119 -11.60 33.27 -18.59
CA ARG A 119 -11.99 31.94 -18.09
C ARG A 119 -13.46 31.71 -18.34
N ALA A 120 -13.81 30.53 -18.86
CA ALA A 120 -15.20 30.14 -18.99
C ALA A 120 -15.92 30.18 -17.62
N GLY A 121 -16.86 31.13 -17.48
CA GLY A 121 -17.67 31.31 -16.27
C GLY A 121 -17.17 32.39 -15.29
N ASP A 122 -16.04 33.05 -15.54
CA ASP A 122 -15.56 34.19 -14.73
C ASP A 122 -14.99 35.32 -15.62
N PRO A 123 -15.82 36.28 -16.07
CA PRO A 123 -15.41 37.36 -16.97
C PRO A 123 -14.50 38.40 -16.29
N ASN A 124 -14.30 38.35 -14.97
CA ASN A 124 -13.32 39.21 -14.28
C ASN A 124 -11.89 38.65 -14.40
N TRP A 125 -11.74 37.42 -14.89
CA TRP A 125 -10.47 36.74 -15.06
C TRP A 125 -9.94 36.95 -16.49
N VAL A 126 -9.41 38.16 -16.76
CA VAL A 126 -8.89 38.56 -18.08
C VAL A 126 -7.37 38.49 -18.09
N TYR A 127 -6.81 37.65 -18.95
CA TYR A 127 -5.37 37.46 -19.10
C TYR A 127 -4.93 37.70 -20.54
N THR A 128 -3.62 37.82 -20.72
CA THR A 128 -3.02 38.05 -22.03
C THR A 128 -1.90 37.05 -22.27
N GLU A 129 -1.75 36.66 -23.51
CA GLU A 129 -0.77 35.71 -24.01
C GLU A 129 -0.13 36.31 -25.27
N VAL A 130 1.17 36.13 -25.44
CA VAL A 130 1.90 36.51 -26.64
C VAL A 130 2.33 35.24 -27.36
N THR A 131 1.90 35.10 -28.62
CA THR A 131 2.16 33.91 -29.42
C THR A 131 2.77 34.23 -30.77
N ALA A 132 3.65 33.36 -31.25
CA ALA A 132 4.16 33.41 -32.61
C ALA A 132 3.56 32.27 -33.44
N PHE A 133 3.07 32.61 -34.63
CA PHE A 133 2.56 31.65 -35.61
C PHE A 133 3.49 31.58 -36.81
N VAL A 134 3.73 30.38 -37.32
CA VAL A 134 4.63 30.14 -38.44
C VAL A 134 3.99 29.23 -39.48
N ARG A 135 4.33 29.47 -40.75
CA ARG A 135 4.06 28.59 -41.88
C ARG A 135 5.34 28.46 -42.70
N THR A 136 5.88 27.24 -42.78
CA THR A 136 7.20 26.98 -43.37
C THR A 136 7.17 26.72 -44.88
N GLY A 137 6.00 26.49 -45.46
CA GLY A 137 5.84 26.27 -46.90
C GLY A 137 4.39 26.32 -47.35
N PRO A 138 4.15 26.33 -48.67
CA PRO A 138 2.80 26.51 -49.24
C PRO A 138 1.86 25.36 -48.90
N ALA A 139 2.35 24.12 -48.81
CA ALA A 139 1.53 22.95 -48.44
C ALA A 139 1.37 22.75 -46.92
N GLN A 140 2.07 23.53 -46.10
CA GLN A 140 2.01 23.43 -44.64
C GLN A 140 0.92 24.35 -44.09
N ARG A 141 0.29 23.96 -42.98
CA ARG A 141 -0.69 24.80 -42.27
C ARG A 141 0.03 25.78 -41.35
N TRP A 142 -0.67 26.85 -40.96
CA TRP A 142 -0.22 27.71 -39.86
C TRP A 142 -0.17 26.92 -38.56
N LYS A 143 0.92 27.09 -37.81
CA LYS A 143 1.13 26.47 -36.52
C LYS A 143 1.59 27.49 -35.48
N LEU A 144 1.18 27.28 -34.24
CA LEU A 144 1.67 28.02 -33.07
C LEU A 144 3.06 27.48 -32.69
N ALA A 145 4.08 28.34 -32.65
CA ALA A 145 5.47 27.94 -32.44
C ALA A 145 6.04 28.39 -31.08
N VAL A 146 5.57 29.53 -30.56
CA VAL A 146 5.98 30.10 -29.27
C VAL A 146 4.73 30.58 -28.55
N GLU A 147 4.65 30.28 -27.27
CA GLU A 147 3.67 30.83 -26.33
C GLU A 147 4.41 31.40 -25.12
N ALA A 148 4.08 32.62 -24.71
CA ALA A 148 4.65 33.28 -23.55
C ALA A 148 3.62 34.16 -22.84
N TYR A 149 3.72 34.28 -21.52
CA TYR A 149 2.81 35.09 -20.72
C TYR A 149 3.50 36.36 -20.16
N PRO A 150 2.84 37.51 -20.16
CA PRO A 150 3.41 38.74 -19.61
C PRO A 150 3.48 38.66 -18.07
N PRO A 151 4.59 39.11 -17.44
CA PRO A 151 4.79 38.97 -15.99
C PRO A 151 3.79 39.75 -15.13
N ILE A 152 3.17 40.81 -15.67
CA ILE A 152 2.11 41.64 -15.06
C ILE A 152 1.29 42.18 -16.25
N ALA A 153 -0.05 42.31 -16.12
CA ALA A 153 -0.96 42.91 -17.10
C ALA A 153 -0.62 44.39 -17.41
N LYS A 154 0.53 44.62 -18.04
CA LYS A 154 0.94 45.89 -18.62
C LYS A 154 0.37 45.96 -20.01
N ASP A 155 -0.13 47.14 -20.35
CA ASP A 155 -0.96 47.39 -21.52
C ASP A 155 -0.17 47.21 -22.83
N PHE A 156 -0.03 45.96 -23.27
CA PHE A 156 0.64 45.58 -24.51
C PHE A 156 -0.05 46.17 -25.74
N ARG A 157 -1.32 46.58 -25.57
CA ARG A 157 -2.18 47.25 -26.56
C ARG A 157 -1.54 48.53 -27.10
N GLN A 158 -0.69 49.21 -26.33
CA GLN A 158 -0.04 50.45 -26.76
C GLN A 158 1.06 50.22 -27.82
N LEU A 159 1.50 48.98 -28.03
CA LEU A 159 2.57 48.61 -28.96
C LEU A 159 2.04 47.95 -30.25
N VAL A 160 0.73 47.68 -30.35
CA VAL A 160 0.14 46.92 -31.47
C VAL A 160 -0.83 47.80 -32.26
N PRO A 161 -0.81 47.80 -33.61
CA PRO A 161 -1.77 48.52 -34.45
C PRO A 161 -3.23 48.14 -34.15
N ASP A 162 -4.16 48.97 -34.62
CA ASP A 162 -5.60 48.66 -34.55
C ASP A 162 -5.85 47.28 -35.19
N PRO A 163 -6.49 46.33 -34.48
CA PRO A 163 -6.70 44.96 -34.96
C PRO A 163 -7.54 44.86 -36.24
N GLN A 164 -8.18 45.95 -36.70
CA GLN A 164 -8.91 46.02 -37.96
C GLN A 164 -8.22 46.82 -39.07
N SER A 165 -6.98 47.29 -38.86
CA SER A 165 -6.21 47.97 -39.90
C SER A 165 -5.63 47.00 -40.94
N ASP A 166 -5.67 47.39 -42.21
CA ASP A 166 -4.94 46.69 -43.30
C ASP A 166 -3.42 47.00 -43.28
N ASP A 167 -2.98 47.76 -42.28
CA ASP A 167 -1.61 48.22 -42.14
C ASP A 167 -0.70 47.07 -41.69
N PHE A 168 0.31 46.78 -42.51
CA PHE A 168 1.37 45.84 -42.15
C PHE A 168 2.26 46.43 -41.07
N ALA A 169 2.71 45.57 -40.15
CA ALA A 169 3.80 45.92 -39.26
C ALA A 169 5.09 46.16 -40.06
N ALA A 170 6.04 46.89 -39.46
CA ALA A 170 7.32 47.14 -40.10
C ALA A 170 8.04 45.82 -40.41
N ALA A 171 8.83 45.83 -41.48
CA ALA A 171 9.53 44.65 -41.98
C ALA A 171 10.36 43.96 -40.87
N PRO A 172 10.60 42.64 -40.97
CA PRO A 172 11.31 41.92 -39.93
C PRO A 172 12.69 42.53 -39.66
N ALA A 173 13.05 42.67 -38.39
CA ALA A 173 14.41 43.02 -38.00
C ALA A 173 15.29 41.77 -38.21
N ASN A 174 15.82 41.60 -39.43
CA ASN A 174 16.66 40.44 -39.79
C ASN A 174 17.98 40.40 -38.99
N ASN A 175 18.40 41.54 -38.43
CA ASN A 175 19.53 41.66 -37.51
C ASN A 175 19.04 42.29 -36.22
N LEU A 176 18.66 41.48 -35.24
CA LEU A 176 18.47 41.96 -33.87
C LEU A 176 19.81 42.47 -33.34
N SER A 177 19.78 43.60 -32.62
CA SER A 177 20.98 44.09 -31.93
C SER A 177 21.34 43.24 -30.70
N LEU A 178 20.39 42.41 -30.28
CA LEU A 178 20.45 41.51 -29.14
C LEU A 178 21.19 40.19 -29.46
N ASP A 179 22.27 39.90 -28.73
CA ASP A 179 22.85 38.55 -28.69
C ASP A 179 22.06 37.68 -27.70
N LEU A 180 21.24 36.77 -28.24
CA LEU A 180 20.39 35.87 -27.45
C LEU A 180 21.19 35.01 -26.45
N ARG A 181 22.50 34.79 -26.69
CA ARG A 181 23.40 34.07 -25.77
C ARG A 181 23.78 34.88 -24.53
N GLN A 182 23.64 36.20 -24.60
CA GLN A 182 24.03 37.13 -23.53
C GLN A 182 22.84 37.60 -22.69
N LEU A 183 21.63 37.15 -23.03
CA LEU A 183 20.44 37.42 -22.22
C LEU A 183 20.64 36.81 -20.81
N PRO A 184 20.54 37.62 -19.75
CA PRO A 184 20.33 37.13 -18.40
C PRO A 184 19.08 36.25 -18.42
N SER A 185 19.23 35.01 -17.95
CA SER A 185 18.09 34.13 -17.69
C SER A 185 17.96 33.96 -16.19
N ALA A 186 16.74 34.13 -15.68
CA ALA A 186 16.43 33.77 -14.30
C ALA A 186 16.83 32.31 -14.03
N ALA A 187 16.69 31.46 -15.05
CA ALA A 187 17.13 30.06 -15.06
C ALA A 187 18.65 29.88 -14.84
N ALA A 188 19.53 30.64 -15.51
CA ALA A 188 20.97 30.51 -15.29
C ALA A 188 21.41 30.92 -13.88
N HIS A 189 20.69 31.86 -13.25
CA HIS A 189 20.97 32.27 -11.87
C HIS A 189 20.44 31.26 -10.84
N HIS A 190 19.27 30.66 -11.10
CA HIS A 190 18.65 29.67 -10.20
C HIS A 190 19.24 28.26 -10.37
N TRP A 191 19.83 27.94 -11.53
CA TRP A 191 20.28 26.59 -11.88
C TRP A 191 21.73 26.57 -12.40
N PRO A 192 22.74 26.83 -11.55
CA PRO A 192 24.14 26.72 -11.93
C PRO A 192 24.48 25.27 -12.38
N GLY A 193 25.13 25.13 -13.53
CA GLY A 193 25.57 23.84 -14.09
C GLY A 193 24.71 23.28 -15.23
N TRP A 194 23.70 24.01 -15.70
CA TRP A 194 23.00 23.69 -16.95
C TRP A 194 23.74 24.28 -18.17
N THR A 195 23.80 23.52 -19.26
CA THR A 195 24.34 23.99 -20.54
C THR A 195 23.25 24.66 -21.37
N PHE A 196 23.51 25.91 -21.78
CA PHE A 196 22.66 26.67 -22.70
C PHE A 196 22.87 26.16 -24.12
N SER A 197 21.79 25.69 -24.77
CA SER A 197 21.82 25.31 -26.18
C SER A 197 20.82 26.20 -26.93
N PRO A 198 21.26 27.36 -27.45
CA PRO A 198 20.40 28.18 -28.29
C PRO A 198 20.18 27.37 -29.57
N THR A 199 18.95 26.94 -29.81
CA THR A 199 18.55 26.40 -31.11
C THR A 199 17.89 27.55 -31.86
N PRO A 200 18.64 28.30 -32.70
CA PRO A 200 18.19 29.57 -33.29
C PRO A 200 17.06 29.43 -34.32
N THR A 201 16.44 28.25 -34.46
CA THR A 201 15.35 27.98 -35.42
C THR A 201 14.00 28.56 -35.01
N ASN A 202 13.86 29.05 -33.78
CA ASN A 202 12.59 29.50 -33.21
C ASN A 202 12.54 31.01 -32.98
N LEU A 203 13.32 31.81 -33.72
CA LEU A 203 13.32 33.27 -33.57
C LEU A 203 12.34 33.93 -34.55
N TYR A 204 11.31 34.57 -34.02
CA TYR A 204 10.30 35.31 -34.79
C TYR A 204 10.34 36.77 -34.38
N SER A 205 10.69 37.67 -35.31
CA SER A 205 10.77 39.10 -35.04
C SER A 205 9.82 39.93 -35.92
N VAL A 206 9.30 41.03 -35.37
CA VAL A 206 8.45 42.00 -36.07
C VAL A 206 8.86 43.41 -35.66
N GLY A 207 9.03 44.32 -36.62
CA GLY A 207 9.35 45.71 -36.35
C GLY A 207 8.12 46.49 -35.85
N LEU A 208 8.32 47.43 -34.92
CA LEU A 208 7.28 48.28 -34.35
C LEU A 208 7.43 49.74 -34.78
N ALA A 209 6.36 50.52 -34.64
CA ALA A 209 6.39 51.95 -34.86
C ALA A 209 7.41 52.62 -33.91
N GLY A 210 8.32 53.43 -34.47
CA GLY A 210 9.38 54.11 -33.72
C GLY A 210 10.78 53.46 -33.81
N GLY A 211 10.91 52.26 -34.40
CA GLY A 211 12.22 51.63 -34.67
C GLY A 211 12.60 50.47 -33.74
N SER A 212 11.83 50.20 -32.69
CA SER A 212 11.98 48.98 -31.87
C SER A 212 11.58 47.72 -32.65
N ALA A 213 12.04 46.55 -32.22
CA ALA A 213 11.56 45.26 -32.74
C ALA A 213 11.10 44.32 -31.63
N LEU A 214 9.96 43.66 -31.79
CA LEU A 214 9.51 42.59 -30.90
C LEU A 214 10.07 41.26 -31.43
N ALA A 215 10.79 40.52 -30.59
CA ALA A 215 11.35 39.22 -30.92
C ALA A 215 10.86 38.15 -29.92
N CYS A 216 10.24 37.09 -30.43
CA CYS A 216 9.78 35.93 -29.66
C CYS A 216 10.60 34.68 -30.02
N PHE A 217 11.07 33.94 -29.03
CA PHE A 217 11.90 32.76 -29.22
C PHE A 217 11.86 31.78 -28.05
N GLY A 218 12.23 30.53 -28.31
CA GLY A 218 12.41 29.49 -27.29
C GLY A 218 13.89 29.22 -26.99
N ILE A 219 14.22 29.04 -25.72
CA ILE A 219 15.56 28.67 -25.23
C ILE A 219 15.50 27.28 -24.59
N ARG A 220 16.45 26.42 -24.96
CA ARG A 220 16.62 25.10 -24.34
C ARG A 220 17.83 25.07 -23.41
N TYR A 221 17.59 24.68 -22.16
CA TYR A 221 18.60 24.34 -21.17
C TYR A 221 18.67 22.83 -21.02
N GLN A 222 19.89 22.30 -21.03
CA GLN A 222 20.10 20.87 -20.79
C GLN A 222 21.07 20.67 -19.63
N LYS A 223 20.78 19.70 -18.78
CA LYS A 223 21.72 19.20 -17.78
C LYS A 223 21.89 17.71 -17.92
N VAL A 224 23.14 17.31 -18.04
CA VAL A 224 23.53 15.91 -17.94
C VAL A 224 24.02 15.69 -16.52
N GLU A 225 23.33 14.82 -15.79
CA GLU A 225 23.77 14.38 -14.47
C GLU A 225 24.17 12.91 -14.55
N ALA A 226 25.31 12.59 -13.93
CA ALA A 226 25.75 11.22 -13.69
C ALA A 226 25.61 10.95 -12.19
N ARG A 227 24.50 10.34 -11.80
CA ARG A 227 24.16 10.07 -10.39
C ARG A 227 24.21 8.57 -10.12
N PRO A 228 24.76 8.09 -8.99
CA PRO A 228 24.73 6.68 -8.67
C PRO A 228 23.28 6.22 -8.49
N TRP A 229 22.89 5.13 -9.15
CA TRP A 229 21.52 4.61 -9.08
C TRP A 229 21.15 4.07 -7.68
N TRP A 230 22.14 3.76 -6.86
CA TRP A 230 21.97 3.20 -5.51
C TRP A 230 22.05 4.25 -4.39
N HIS A 231 22.31 5.52 -4.71
CA HIS A 231 22.53 6.58 -3.72
C HIS A 231 21.39 7.62 -3.78
N PRO A 232 20.44 7.63 -2.82
CA PRO A 232 19.22 8.44 -2.89
C PRO A 232 19.47 9.95 -2.82
N LEU A 233 20.57 10.39 -2.19
CA LEU A 233 20.93 11.82 -2.17
C LEU A 233 21.49 12.32 -3.51
N HIS A 234 21.73 11.42 -4.47
CA HIS A 234 22.21 11.80 -5.80
C HIS A 234 23.45 12.73 -5.79
N LEU A 235 24.35 12.53 -4.82
CA LEU A 235 25.61 13.27 -4.74
C LEU A 235 26.43 13.06 -6.01
N GLY A 236 27.12 14.09 -6.46
CA GLY A 236 27.78 14.09 -7.77
C GLY A 236 28.96 13.12 -7.82
N HIS A 237 29.37 12.71 -9.03
CA HIS A 237 30.52 11.83 -9.25
C HIS A 237 31.81 12.27 -8.52
N GLN A 238 31.92 13.57 -8.21
CA GLN A 238 33.11 14.19 -7.62
C GLN A 238 33.27 13.83 -6.13
N ASP A 239 32.20 13.38 -5.46
CA ASP A 239 32.20 13.14 -4.01
C ASP A 239 32.61 11.71 -3.62
N LEU A 240 32.56 10.74 -4.54
CA LEU A 240 32.72 9.31 -4.22
C LEU A 240 33.79 8.56 -5.04
N GLY A 241 34.38 9.17 -6.07
CA GLY A 241 35.49 8.59 -6.84
C GLY A 241 35.19 7.24 -7.52
N LEU A 242 33.94 6.96 -7.90
CA LEU A 242 33.54 5.66 -8.47
C LEU A 242 33.80 5.60 -9.98
N ALA A 243 34.16 4.41 -10.48
CA ALA A 243 34.47 4.14 -11.88
C ALA A 243 33.26 4.33 -12.83
N ALA A 244 33.52 4.57 -14.11
CA ALA A 244 32.50 4.67 -15.15
C ALA A 244 31.66 3.38 -15.24
N GLY A 245 30.32 3.51 -15.23
CA GLY A 245 29.36 2.39 -15.31
C GLY A 245 28.45 2.21 -14.08
N TYR A 246 28.73 2.86 -12.96
CA TYR A 246 27.91 2.80 -11.73
C TYR A 246 26.83 3.91 -11.63
N TYR A 247 26.56 4.62 -12.72
CA TYR A 247 25.75 5.83 -12.72
C TYR A 247 24.60 5.74 -13.74
N THR A 248 23.45 6.30 -13.37
CA THR A 248 22.40 6.65 -14.35
C THR A 248 22.78 7.99 -14.95
N ARG A 249 22.86 8.06 -16.29
CA ARG A 249 23.00 9.34 -16.99
C ARG A 249 21.60 9.89 -17.22
N SER A 250 21.19 10.89 -16.45
CA SER A 250 19.93 11.59 -16.68
C SER A 250 20.18 12.85 -17.50
N LEU A 251 19.46 12.99 -18.61
CA LEU A 251 19.34 14.23 -19.36
C LEU A 251 18.04 14.90 -18.93
N THR A 252 18.14 16.05 -18.29
CA THR A 252 16.98 16.91 -18.01
C THR A 252 17.00 18.07 -19.00
N THR A 253 15.85 18.32 -19.63
CA THR A 253 15.65 19.45 -20.53
C THR A 253 14.62 20.41 -19.95
N TYR A 254 15.00 21.66 -19.82
CA TYR A 254 14.16 22.78 -19.41
C TYR A 254 14.05 23.75 -20.59
N LEU A 255 12.84 24.19 -20.89
CA LEU A 255 12.55 25.10 -22.00
C LEU A 255 11.95 26.38 -21.46
N GLU A 256 12.41 27.51 -22.01
CA GLU A 256 11.92 28.84 -21.68
C GLU A 256 11.55 29.56 -22.98
N ASN A 257 10.28 29.90 -23.16
CA ASN A 257 9.81 30.80 -24.20
C ASN A 257 9.91 32.24 -23.70
N ARG A 258 10.40 33.14 -24.55
CA ARG A 258 10.51 34.57 -24.24
C ARG A 258 10.10 35.41 -25.43
N CYS A 259 9.47 36.53 -25.14
CA CYS A 259 9.33 37.64 -26.05
C CYS A 259 10.03 38.85 -25.43
N VAL A 260 10.80 39.57 -26.25
CA VAL A 260 11.61 40.74 -25.84
C VAL A 260 11.46 41.87 -26.84
N LEU A 261 11.53 43.09 -26.34
CA LEU A 261 11.58 44.30 -27.15
C LEU A 261 13.05 44.71 -27.33
N ASP A 262 13.57 44.63 -28.56
CA ASP A 262 14.91 45.06 -28.96
C ASP A 262 14.90 46.56 -29.28
N GLN A 263 15.91 47.29 -28.77
CA GLN A 263 16.04 48.75 -28.87
C GLN A 263 14.76 49.53 -28.50
N PRO A 264 14.25 49.38 -27.27
CA PRO A 264 13.06 50.09 -26.83
C PRO A 264 13.20 51.61 -26.96
N VAL A 265 12.38 52.22 -27.81
CA VAL A 265 12.32 53.68 -27.98
C VAL A 265 12.04 54.38 -26.63
N GLY A 266 12.91 55.34 -26.27
CA GLY A 266 12.78 56.11 -25.03
C GLY A 266 13.39 55.45 -23.79
N ASP A 267 14.10 54.33 -23.95
CA ASP A 267 14.79 53.60 -22.89
C ASP A 267 16.29 53.48 -23.24
N THR A 268 17.15 53.49 -22.22
CA THR A 268 18.61 53.36 -22.39
C THR A 268 19.08 51.91 -22.35
N THR A 269 18.17 50.97 -22.07
CA THR A 269 18.46 49.53 -22.06
C THR A 269 18.45 48.95 -23.48
N PRO A 270 19.34 47.97 -23.78
CA PRO A 270 19.44 47.37 -25.11
C PRO A 270 18.21 46.52 -25.47
N TYR A 271 17.53 45.95 -24.46
CA TYR A 271 16.29 45.19 -24.64
C TYR A 271 15.41 45.24 -23.37
N ARG A 272 14.13 44.89 -23.52
CA ARG A 272 13.18 44.75 -22.41
C ARG A 272 12.38 43.45 -22.51
N ASP A 273 12.28 42.69 -21.41
CA ASP A 273 11.43 41.50 -21.33
C ASP A 273 9.95 41.86 -21.39
N VAL A 274 9.24 41.16 -22.27
CA VAL A 274 7.83 41.40 -22.59
C VAL A 274 6.95 40.31 -22.00
N ALA A 275 7.30 39.05 -22.29
CA ALA A 275 6.57 37.88 -21.87
C ALA A 275 7.55 36.71 -21.74
N HIS A 276 7.27 35.78 -20.83
CA HIS A 276 8.02 34.54 -20.73
C HIS A 276 7.10 33.40 -20.28
N GLU A 277 7.49 32.17 -20.59
CA GLU A 277 6.88 30.96 -20.07
C GLU A 277 7.95 29.86 -20.02
N SER A 278 7.83 28.90 -19.11
CA SER A 278 8.85 27.87 -18.98
C SER A 278 8.35 26.57 -18.37
N ALA A 279 8.85 25.44 -18.88
CA ALA A 279 8.54 24.14 -18.29
C ALA A 279 9.68 23.12 -18.45
N PHE A 280 9.59 22.04 -17.66
CA PHE A 280 10.41 20.85 -17.82
C PHE A 280 9.79 19.91 -18.87
N ILE A 281 10.46 19.73 -20.01
CA ILE A 281 9.91 18.93 -21.13
C ILE A 281 10.21 17.44 -20.95
N SER A 282 11.42 17.09 -20.50
CA SER A 282 11.83 15.68 -20.47
C SER A 282 12.92 15.42 -19.43
N ARG A 283 12.79 14.30 -18.73
CA ARG A 283 13.88 13.67 -17.97
C ARG A 283 14.07 12.25 -18.48
N SER A 284 15.12 12.00 -19.24
CA SER A 284 15.46 10.65 -19.73
C SER A 284 16.68 10.13 -18.99
N GLY A 285 16.53 9.02 -18.26
CA GLY A 285 17.64 8.27 -17.68
C GLY A 285 18.04 7.12 -18.60
N VAL A 286 19.29 7.11 -19.05
CA VAL A 286 19.88 5.90 -19.68
C VAL A 286 20.86 5.30 -18.68
N PRO A 287 20.58 4.11 -18.12
CA PRO A 287 21.57 3.37 -17.36
C PRO A 287 22.74 3.02 -18.29
N ALA A 288 23.98 3.35 -17.92
CA ALA A 288 25.15 2.95 -18.70
C ALA A 288 25.35 1.41 -18.70
N GLN A 289 24.79 0.72 -17.70
CA GLN A 289 24.62 -0.73 -17.59
C GLN A 289 23.26 -0.99 -16.90
N PRO A 290 22.37 -1.86 -17.41
CA PRO A 290 21.17 -2.25 -16.68
C PRO A 290 21.55 -2.97 -15.39
N MET A 291 20.78 -2.77 -14.31
CA MET A 291 20.98 -3.50 -13.06
C MET A 291 21.05 -5.02 -13.35
N PRO A 292 21.91 -5.79 -12.66
CA PRO A 292 22.12 -7.21 -12.95
C PRO A 292 20.94 -8.06 -12.44
N TRP A 293 19.73 -7.78 -12.94
CA TRP A 293 18.48 -8.43 -12.58
C TRP A 293 18.54 -9.93 -12.79
N LEU A 294 19.14 -10.39 -13.90
CA LEU A 294 19.25 -11.82 -14.20
C LEU A 294 20.03 -12.60 -13.13
N PRO A 295 21.29 -12.27 -12.81
CA PRO A 295 22.01 -13.01 -11.77
C PRO A 295 21.39 -12.83 -10.37
N ILE A 296 20.75 -11.68 -10.05
CA ILE A 296 20.02 -11.50 -8.78
C ILE A 296 18.84 -12.47 -8.72
N GLY A 297 18.02 -12.53 -9.77
CA GLY A 297 16.87 -13.41 -9.87
C GLY A 297 17.25 -14.88 -9.81
N LEU A 298 18.28 -15.30 -10.55
CA LEU A 298 18.80 -16.67 -10.53
C LEU A 298 19.38 -17.05 -9.16
N LEU A 299 20.11 -16.15 -8.50
CA LEU A 299 20.60 -16.38 -7.15
C LEU A 299 19.44 -16.53 -6.15
N GLY A 300 18.40 -15.69 -6.25
CA GLY A 300 17.18 -15.82 -5.46
C GLY A 300 16.50 -17.17 -5.66
N LEU A 301 16.27 -17.57 -6.91
CA LEU A 301 15.64 -18.85 -7.26
C LEU A 301 16.43 -20.04 -6.70
N THR A 302 17.74 -20.05 -6.89
CA THR A 302 18.62 -21.14 -6.45
C THR A 302 18.70 -21.25 -4.93
N LEU A 303 18.95 -20.14 -4.23
CA LEU A 303 19.09 -20.15 -2.78
C LEU A 303 17.75 -20.42 -2.08
N SER A 304 16.66 -19.74 -2.47
CA SER A 304 15.35 -19.94 -1.85
C SER A 304 14.82 -21.34 -2.10
N SER A 305 14.95 -21.87 -3.33
CA SER A 305 14.53 -23.24 -3.62
C SER A 305 15.40 -24.27 -2.88
N GLY A 306 16.72 -24.10 -2.87
CA GLY A 306 17.66 -25.03 -2.24
C GLY A 306 17.47 -25.14 -0.72
N PHE A 307 17.52 -24.00 -0.01
CA PHE A 307 17.32 -24.00 1.44
C PHE A 307 15.87 -24.29 1.82
N GLY A 308 14.91 -23.86 1.01
CA GLY A 308 13.51 -24.22 1.15
C GLY A 308 13.28 -25.73 1.13
N LEU A 309 13.75 -26.42 0.10
CA LEU A 309 13.66 -27.87 0.00
C LEU A 309 14.37 -28.59 1.16
N LEU A 310 15.51 -28.06 1.61
CA LEU A 310 16.21 -28.59 2.78
C LEU A 310 15.34 -28.52 4.03
N ALA A 311 14.69 -27.38 4.29
CA ALA A 311 13.78 -27.19 5.42
C ALA A 311 12.53 -28.07 5.32
N LEU A 312 11.92 -28.16 4.14
CA LEU A 312 10.73 -29.00 3.91
C LEU A 312 11.02 -30.50 4.12
N ARG A 313 12.25 -30.96 3.90
CA ARG A 313 12.68 -32.37 4.10
C ARG A 313 13.06 -32.72 5.54
N VAL A 314 13.09 -31.75 6.47
CA VAL A 314 13.39 -32.03 7.88
C VAL A 314 12.32 -32.95 8.47
N ARG A 315 12.75 -34.04 9.12
CA ARG A 315 11.89 -35.01 9.81
C ARG A 315 12.05 -34.94 11.33
N PRO A 316 11.00 -35.25 12.11
CA PRO A 316 11.08 -35.34 13.56
C PRO A 316 12.11 -36.37 14.02
N GLY A 317 12.86 -36.01 15.06
CA GLY A 317 13.74 -36.93 15.76
C GLY A 317 12.95 -37.88 16.66
N PRO A 318 13.62 -38.92 17.19
CA PRO A 318 13.00 -39.84 18.15
C PRO A 318 12.48 -39.08 19.37
N THR A 319 11.36 -39.55 19.92
CA THR A 319 10.79 -38.99 21.16
C THR A 319 11.83 -39.10 22.28
N PRO A 320 12.22 -37.99 22.92
CA PRO A 320 13.13 -38.07 24.05
C PRO A 320 12.48 -38.86 25.20
N PRO A 321 13.28 -39.57 26.02
CA PRO A 321 12.76 -40.24 27.21
C PRO A 321 12.06 -39.22 28.11
N ALA A 322 10.90 -39.60 28.65
CA ALA A 322 10.13 -38.77 29.56
C ALA A 322 11.05 -38.25 30.66
N THR A 323 11.33 -36.95 30.65
CA THR A 323 12.14 -36.33 31.68
C THR A 323 11.30 -36.32 32.96
N PRO A 324 11.83 -36.68 34.15
CA PRO A 324 11.06 -36.63 35.38
C PRO A 324 10.40 -35.26 35.50
N SER A 325 9.08 -35.27 35.67
CA SER A 325 8.26 -34.07 35.70
C SER A 325 8.81 -33.14 36.77
N ARG A 326 9.44 -32.03 36.36
CA ARG A 326 9.65 -30.91 37.28
C ARG A 326 8.28 -30.56 37.87
N PRO A 327 8.19 -30.25 39.18
CA PRO A 327 6.93 -29.81 39.77
C PRO A 327 6.38 -28.65 38.93
N ALA A 328 5.11 -28.78 38.55
CA ALA A 328 4.45 -27.82 37.67
C ALA A 328 4.56 -26.43 38.29
N GLN A 329 5.13 -25.48 37.54
CA GLN A 329 5.30 -24.12 38.04
C GLN A 329 3.92 -23.45 38.17
N THR A 330 3.56 -23.04 39.39
CA THR A 330 2.33 -22.27 39.63
C THR A 330 2.53 -20.81 39.23
N ILE A 331 1.56 -20.24 38.51
CA ILE A 331 1.50 -18.83 38.12
C ILE A 331 0.18 -18.22 38.57
N THR A 332 0.19 -16.96 38.98
CA THR A 332 -1.04 -16.25 39.37
C THR A 332 -1.83 -15.79 38.14
N MET A 333 -3.15 -15.66 38.28
CA MET A 333 -4.01 -15.14 37.22
C MET A 333 -3.58 -13.74 36.72
N LYS A 334 -3.16 -12.82 37.62
CA LYS A 334 -2.59 -11.52 37.22
C LYS A 334 -1.32 -11.67 36.37
N ALA A 335 -0.40 -12.57 36.73
CA ALA A 335 0.81 -12.81 35.97
C ALA A 335 0.51 -13.42 34.58
N TYR A 336 -0.49 -14.31 34.52
CA TYR A 336 -0.96 -14.89 33.27
C TYR A 336 -1.57 -13.84 32.33
N GLN A 337 -2.44 -12.96 32.86
CA GLN A 337 -3.04 -11.86 32.09
C GLN A 337 -2.00 -10.81 31.67
N ARG A 338 -1.00 -10.52 32.52
CA ARG A 338 0.16 -9.69 32.16
C ARG A 338 0.92 -10.25 30.97
N GLY A 339 1.22 -11.55 30.99
CA GLY A 339 1.89 -12.23 29.90
C GLY A 339 1.10 -12.15 28.59
N ASN A 340 -0.22 -12.35 28.64
CA ASN A 340 -1.08 -12.26 27.46
C ASN A 340 -1.23 -10.83 26.93
N ALA A 341 -1.33 -9.82 27.79
CA ALA A 341 -1.36 -8.42 27.39
C ALA A 341 -0.03 -7.99 26.73
N LEU A 342 1.10 -8.37 27.32
CA LEU A 342 2.43 -8.10 26.77
C LEU A 342 2.67 -8.79 25.42
N ARG A 343 2.04 -9.94 25.17
CA ARG A 343 2.07 -10.61 23.86
C ARG A 343 1.20 -9.94 22.78
N GLY A 344 0.25 -9.07 23.16
CA GLY A 344 -0.57 -8.29 22.23
C GLY A 344 0.09 -7.00 21.75
N LEU A 345 1.05 -6.46 22.53
CA LEU A 345 1.81 -5.25 22.20
C LEU A 345 2.55 -5.29 20.84
N PRO A 346 3.19 -6.41 20.45
CA PRO A 346 3.90 -6.50 19.18
C PRO A 346 2.98 -6.49 17.95
N LEU A 347 1.72 -6.91 18.09
CA LEU A 347 0.73 -6.84 17.01
C LEU A 347 0.36 -5.37 16.70
N LEU A 348 0.24 -4.57 17.76
CA LEU A 348 -0.02 -3.13 17.66
C LEU A 348 1.11 -2.39 16.98
N LEU A 349 2.33 -2.78 17.32
CA LEU A 349 3.51 -2.20 16.73
C LEU A 349 3.70 -2.67 15.28
N GLY A 350 3.46 -3.94 14.97
CA GLY A 350 3.47 -4.44 13.59
C GLY A 350 2.49 -3.69 12.71
N ALA A 351 1.29 -3.39 13.22
CA ALA A 351 0.32 -2.54 12.53
C ALA A 351 0.80 -1.08 12.37
N ALA A 352 1.46 -0.51 13.38
CA ALA A 352 2.04 0.83 13.31
C ALA A 352 3.25 0.91 12.34
N LEU A 353 4.04 -0.16 12.24
CA LEU A 353 5.17 -0.25 11.31
C LEU A 353 4.73 -0.52 9.88
N ALA A 354 3.66 -1.32 9.70
CA ALA A 354 2.98 -1.40 8.42
C ALA A 354 2.48 -0.02 8.01
N MET A 355 1.86 0.74 8.92
CA MET A 355 1.44 2.12 8.66
C MET A 355 2.62 3.03 8.24
N ALA A 356 3.72 3.02 8.99
CA ALA A 356 4.89 3.86 8.69
C ALA A 356 5.60 3.45 7.38
N GLY A 357 5.68 2.14 7.08
CA GLY A 357 6.26 1.64 5.84
C GLY A 357 5.36 1.90 4.62
N ILE A 358 4.05 1.81 4.80
CA ILE A 358 3.05 2.15 3.79
C ILE A 358 3.07 3.66 3.52
N GLU A 359 3.16 4.50 4.56
CA GLU A 359 3.32 5.96 4.44
C GLU A 359 4.56 6.33 3.62
N GLN A 360 5.67 5.60 3.78
CA GLN A 360 6.90 5.82 3.01
C GLN A 360 6.85 5.29 1.56
N LEU A 361 6.12 4.20 1.29
CA LEU A 361 5.93 3.70 -0.08
C LEU A 361 4.89 4.48 -0.89
N LEU A 362 4.01 5.23 -0.22
CA LEU A 362 2.88 5.93 -0.84
C LEU A 362 3.09 7.42 -1.07
N ILE A 363 4.31 7.95 -0.86
CA ILE A 363 4.60 9.39 -1.00
C ILE A 363 4.32 9.90 -2.44
N GLU A 364 4.20 9.01 -3.44
CA GLU A 364 3.80 9.36 -4.80
C GLU A 364 2.49 8.69 -5.31
N LEU A 365 1.74 7.98 -4.47
CA LEU A 365 0.56 7.21 -4.93
C LEU A 365 -0.78 7.90 -4.65
N ASP A 366 -1.61 7.88 -5.69
CA ASP A 366 -2.99 8.36 -5.86
C ASP A 366 -3.87 8.40 -4.58
N LEU A 367 -4.74 9.43 -4.51
CA LEU A 367 -5.66 9.74 -3.40
C LEU A 367 -6.50 8.53 -2.95
N GLY A 368 -6.75 7.57 -3.85
CA GLY A 368 -7.45 6.33 -3.56
C GLY A 368 -6.79 5.47 -2.48
N PHE A 369 -5.45 5.38 -2.44
CA PHE A 369 -4.73 4.61 -1.43
C PHE A 369 -4.74 5.30 -0.06
N ALA A 370 -4.59 6.63 -0.05
CA ALA A 370 -4.69 7.45 1.16
C ALA A 370 -6.06 7.33 1.85
N ILE A 371 -7.12 6.97 1.12
CA ILE A 371 -8.48 6.76 1.66
C ILE A 371 -8.74 5.28 2.02
N ALA A 372 -8.34 4.34 1.17
CA ALA A 372 -8.65 2.92 1.36
C ALA A 372 -7.99 2.31 2.60
N ILE A 373 -6.76 2.73 2.92
CA ILE A 373 -5.98 2.18 4.03
C ILE A 373 -6.53 2.61 5.40
N PRO A 374 -6.82 3.91 5.66
CA PRO A 374 -7.52 4.32 6.88
C PRO A 374 -8.88 3.65 7.04
N ILE A 375 -9.66 3.51 5.95
CA ILE A 375 -10.96 2.82 5.98
C ILE A 375 -10.81 1.35 6.41
N ALA A 376 -9.72 0.67 6.03
CA ALA A 376 -9.45 -0.71 6.44
C ALA A 376 -8.88 -0.81 7.87
N LEU A 377 -7.94 0.06 8.24
CA LEU A 377 -7.17 -0.05 9.49
C LEU A 377 -7.85 0.58 10.70
N ILE A 378 -8.54 1.71 10.53
CA ILE A 378 -9.23 2.39 11.63
C ILE A 378 -10.26 1.46 12.28
N PRO A 379 -11.15 0.76 11.55
CA PRO A 379 -12.06 -0.19 12.16
C PRO A 379 -11.31 -1.35 12.83
N MET A 380 -10.24 -1.85 12.20
CA MET A 380 -9.45 -2.96 12.74
C MET A 380 -8.79 -2.62 14.09
N LEU A 381 -8.35 -1.37 14.27
CA LEU A 381 -7.69 -0.89 15.50
C LEU A 381 -8.68 -0.37 16.55
N LEU A 382 -9.75 0.32 16.14
CA LEU A 382 -10.70 0.97 17.05
C LEU A 382 -11.87 0.09 17.48
N LEU A 383 -12.41 -0.75 16.58
CA LEU A 383 -13.55 -1.62 16.92
C LEU A 383 -13.27 -2.57 18.11
N PRO A 384 -12.05 -3.13 18.28
CA PRO A 384 -11.75 -3.96 19.45
C PRO A 384 -11.72 -3.19 20.78
N LEU A 385 -11.48 -1.87 20.76
CA LEU A 385 -11.45 -1.04 21.97
C LEU A 385 -12.85 -0.75 22.52
N LEU A 386 -13.88 -0.85 21.68
CA LEU A 386 -15.27 -0.66 22.08
C LEU A 386 -15.64 -1.62 23.22
N LYS A 387 -16.35 -1.12 24.24
CA LYS A 387 -16.71 -1.89 25.45
C LYS A 387 -17.53 -3.16 25.10
N ARG A 388 -18.38 -3.10 24.07
CA ARG A 388 -19.12 -4.25 23.54
C ARG A 388 -18.21 -5.31 22.93
N SER A 389 -17.11 -4.87 22.32
CA SER A 389 -16.10 -5.72 21.70
C SER A 389 -15.11 -6.34 22.70
N ARG A 390 -15.16 -5.95 23.97
CA ARG A 390 -14.32 -6.54 25.01
C ARG A 390 -15.03 -7.61 25.84
N ARG A 391 -16.33 -7.75 25.64
CA ARG A 391 -17.14 -8.78 26.28
C ARG A 391 -17.09 -10.06 25.45
N LEU A 392 -16.62 -11.13 26.08
CA LEU A 392 -16.63 -12.49 25.57
C LEU A 392 -17.60 -13.30 26.42
N VAL A 393 -18.41 -14.13 25.75
CA VAL A 393 -19.40 -14.98 26.40
C VAL A 393 -19.28 -16.37 25.82
N ALA A 394 -19.20 -17.37 26.70
CA ALA A 394 -19.37 -18.79 26.38
C ALA A 394 -20.62 -19.30 27.09
N ARG A 395 -21.37 -20.17 26.43
CA ARG A 395 -22.60 -20.77 26.97
C ARG A 395 -22.62 -22.25 26.63
N ALA A 396 -22.93 -23.09 27.61
CA ALA A 396 -23.17 -24.50 27.39
C ALA A 396 -24.40 -24.96 28.17
N THR A 397 -25.07 -26.00 27.70
CA THR A 397 -26.29 -26.53 28.32
C THR A 397 -26.32 -28.04 28.22
N VAL A 398 -26.80 -28.70 29.28
CA VAL A 398 -27.00 -30.15 29.32
C VAL A 398 -28.27 -30.49 30.12
N ALA A 399 -28.89 -31.63 29.83
CA ALA A 399 -29.95 -32.20 30.66
C ALA A 399 -29.40 -33.39 31.46
N ILE A 400 -29.60 -33.40 32.77
CA ILE A 400 -29.11 -34.42 33.70
C ILE A 400 -30.32 -35.09 34.35
N SER A 401 -30.35 -36.42 34.37
CA SER A 401 -31.50 -37.24 34.81
C SER A 401 -31.61 -37.34 36.35
N LYS A 402 -31.20 -36.29 37.07
CA LYS A 402 -31.19 -36.20 38.54
C LYS A 402 -31.90 -34.93 39.02
N PRO A 403 -32.45 -34.92 40.25
CA PRO A 403 -33.07 -33.74 40.86
C PRO A 403 -32.12 -32.52 40.94
N PRO A 404 -32.65 -31.29 40.94
CA PRO A 404 -31.82 -30.09 40.94
C PRO A 404 -30.87 -29.99 42.15
N ASP A 405 -31.27 -30.52 43.31
CA ASP A 405 -30.45 -30.49 44.52
C ASP A 405 -29.20 -31.37 44.42
N ASP A 406 -29.32 -32.56 43.83
CA ASP A 406 -28.18 -33.47 43.59
C ASP A 406 -27.17 -32.84 42.61
N VAL A 407 -27.70 -32.23 41.55
CA VAL A 407 -26.89 -31.52 40.56
C VAL A 407 -26.25 -30.26 41.16
N PHE A 408 -26.99 -29.53 41.99
CA PHE A 408 -26.49 -28.34 42.69
C PHE A 408 -25.36 -28.72 43.64
N ALA A 409 -25.49 -29.83 44.37
CA ALA A 409 -24.44 -30.33 45.24
C ALA A 409 -23.14 -30.60 44.46
N ALA A 410 -23.21 -31.25 43.29
CA ALA A 410 -22.03 -31.54 42.47
C ALA A 410 -21.36 -30.29 41.85
N VAL A 411 -22.13 -29.25 41.52
CA VAL A 411 -21.60 -28.01 40.93
C VAL A 411 -21.08 -27.03 41.99
N ALA A 412 -21.82 -26.88 43.10
CA ALA A 412 -21.48 -25.95 44.18
C ALA A 412 -20.47 -26.54 45.19
N ASP A 413 -20.25 -27.85 45.19
CA ASP A 413 -19.16 -28.50 45.93
C ASP A 413 -17.86 -28.43 45.15
N SER A 414 -17.17 -27.28 45.24
CA SER A 414 -15.88 -27.08 44.56
C SER A 414 -14.87 -28.23 44.78
N PRO A 415 -14.70 -28.83 45.97
CA PRO A 415 -13.82 -29.99 46.17
C PRO A 415 -14.11 -31.21 45.27
N SER A 416 -15.34 -31.37 44.77
CA SER A 416 -15.71 -32.44 43.83
C SER A 416 -15.37 -32.11 42.37
N GLN A 417 -15.09 -30.84 42.03
CA GLN A 417 -14.83 -30.37 40.66
C GLN A 417 -13.72 -31.15 39.93
N PRO A 418 -12.57 -31.50 40.55
CA PRO A 418 -11.53 -32.26 39.84
C PRO A 418 -12.00 -33.64 39.33
N ALA A 419 -13.07 -34.20 39.88
CA ALA A 419 -13.60 -35.49 39.47
C ALA A 419 -14.31 -35.44 38.11
N TRP A 420 -14.89 -34.30 37.73
CA TRP A 420 -15.66 -34.12 36.50
C TRP A 420 -15.14 -32.99 35.60
N PHE A 421 -14.26 -32.12 36.10
CA PHE A 421 -13.61 -31.07 35.34
C PHE A 421 -12.08 -31.21 35.40
N PRO A 422 -11.48 -31.99 34.49
CA PRO A 422 -10.08 -32.41 34.57
C PRO A 422 -9.07 -31.26 34.38
N GLU A 423 -9.53 -30.09 33.90
CA GLU A 423 -8.75 -28.85 33.89
C GLU A 423 -8.40 -28.37 35.30
N VAL A 424 -9.21 -28.69 36.31
CA VAL A 424 -8.92 -28.38 37.71
C VAL A 424 -8.03 -29.48 38.28
N ALA A 425 -6.82 -29.12 38.70
CA ALA A 425 -5.90 -30.04 39.36
C ALA A 425 -6.30 -30.30 40.80
N GLU A 426 -6.58 -29.22 41.51
CA GLU A 426 -6.94 -29.21 42.92
C GLU A 426 -7.68 -27.92 43.23
N VAL A 427 -8.55 -27.97 44.22
CA VAL A 427 -9.37 -26.85 44.66
C VAL A 427 -9.74 -27.01 46.13
N TRP A 428 -9.69 -25.92 46.87
CA TRP A 428 -10.00 -25.89 48.29
C TRP A 428 -10.69 -24.57 48.67
N SER A 429 -11.50 -24.62 49.73
CA SER A 429 -12.11 -23.44 50.34
C SER A 429 -11.05 -22.67 51.12
N THR A 430 -11.02 -21.35 50.99
CA THR A 430 -10.15 -20.47 51.78
C THR A 430 -10.91 -19.68 52.85
N SER A 431 -12.25 -19.65 52.78
CA SER A 431 -13.12 -19.11 53.83
C SER A 431 -13.55 -20.17 54.84
N THR A 432 -13.68 -19.78 56.11
CA THR A 432 -14.25 -20.59 57.20
C THR A 432 -15.75 -20.30 57.36
N GLY A 433 -16.61 -21.33 57.42
CA GLY A 433 -18.06 -21.18 57.62
C GLY A 433 -18.91 -22.06 56.71
N SER A 434 -20.24 -21.88 56.79
CA SER A 434 -21.20 -22.52 55.88
C SER A 434 -21.09 -21.96 54.46
N ARG A 435 -21.37 -22.79 53.46
CA ARG A 435 -21.28 -22.40 52.05
C ARG A 435 -22.40 -21.40 51.72
N GLY A 436 -22.04 -20.30 51.06
CA GLY A 436 -22.98 -19.24 50.70
C GLY A 436 -22.32 -18.10 49.94
N VAL A 437 -23.04 -16.99 49.81
CA VAL A 437 -22.48 -15.76 49.22
C VAL A 437 -21.29 -15.30 50.07
N GLY A 438 -20.19 -14.96 49.40
CA GLY A 438 -18.92 -14.58 50.05
C GLY A 438 -17.96 -15.74 50.33
N THR A 439 -18.37 -17.01 50.16
CA THR A 439 -17.44 -18.14 50.22
C THR A 439 -16.35 -18.00 49.16
N THR A 440 -15.10 -18.21 49.54
CA THR A 440 -13.94 -18.07 48.65
C THR A 440 -13.25 -19.41 48.43
N TYR A 441 -12.84 -19.65 47.18
CA TYR A 441 -12.13 -20.84 46.75
C TYR A 441 -10.82 -20.46 46.09
N ARG A 442 -9.80 -21.30 46.27
CA ARG A 442 -8.56 -21.27 45.51
C ARG A 442 -8.42 -22.59 44.77
N GLN A 443 -8.09 -22.51 43.49
CA GLN A 443 -7.90 -23.68 42.64
C GLN A 443 -6.66 -23.53 41.77
N HIS A 444 -6.04 -24.66 41.44
CA HIS A 444 -5.00 -24.76 40.43
C HIS A 444 -5.57 -25.37 39.15
N GLN A 445 -5.56 -24.60 38.07
CA GLN A 445 -5.97 -25.07 36.75
C GLN A 445 -4.76 -25.49 35.92
N ARG A 446 -4.84 -26.61 35.23
CA ARG A 446 -3.79 -27.10 34.34
C ARG A 446 -3.79 -26.29 33.05
N LEU A 447 -2.68 -25.63 32.76
CA LEU A 447 -2.43 -25.02 31.46
C LEU A 447 -1.83 -26.04 30.50
N ARG A 448 -2.04 -25.82 29.19
CA ARG A 448 -1.49 -26.69 28.13
C ARG A 448 0.04 -26.76 28.12
N ASP A 449 0.72 -25.73 28.62
CA ASP A 449 2.18 -25.72 28.74
C ASP A 449 2.71 -26.43 30.00
N GLY A 450 1.82 -27.14 30.72
CA GLY A 450 2.14 -27.92 31.91
C GLY A 450 2.25 -27.09 33.20
N ARG A 451 2.05 -25.77 33.14
CA ARG A 451 2.00 -24.91 34.33
C ARG A 451 0.65 -25.03 35.04
N LEU A 452 0.63 -24.66 36.32
CA LEU A 452 -0.61 -24.53 37.09
C LEU A 452 -0.98 -23.06 37.21
N LEU A 453 -2.20 -22.71 36.81
CA LEU A 453 -2.77 -21.39 36.97
C LEU A 453 -3.55 -21.32 38.28
N GLU A 454 -3.10 -20.48 39.20
CA GLU A 454 -3.81 -20.21 40.44
C GLU A 454 -4.97 -19.23 40.19
N VAL A 455 -6.19 -19.72 40.45
CA VAL A 455 -7.42 -18.96 40.32
C VAL A 455 -8.09 -18.87 41.68
N GLU A 456 -8.39 -17.66 42.11
CA GLU A 456 -9.20 -17.40 43.29
C GLU A 456 -10.56 -16.90 42.86
N SER A 457 -11.61 -17.51 43.41
CA SER A 457 -12.99 -17.14 43.09
C SER A 457 -13.83 -16.96 44.34
N ALA A 458 -14.73 -15.97 44.32
CA ALA A 458 -15.72 -15.73 45.36
C ALA A 458 -17.12 -16.06 44.84
N VAL A 459 -17.95 -16.65 45.70
CA VAL A 459 -19.37 -16.88 45.41
C VAL A 459 -20.12 -15.55 45.51
N THR A 460 -20.81 -15.19 44.45
CA THR A 460 -21.58 -13.93 44.33
C THR A 460 -23.09 -14.17 44.39
N GLU A 461 -23.54 -15.38 44.06
CA GLU A 461 -24.94 -15.78 44.13
C GLU A 461 -25.01 -17.26 44.56
N PHE A 462 -25.86 -17.58 45.52
CA PHE A 462 -26.03 -18.94 46.05
C PHE A 462 -27.51 -19.18 46.39
N ILE A 463 -28.25 -19.75 45.45
CA ILE A 463 -29.66 -20.15 45.59
C ILE A 463 -29.72 -21.67 45.38
N PRO A 464 -29.81 -22.47 46.46
CA PRO A 464 -29.85 -23.93 46.39
C PRO A 464 -30.84 -24.45 45.36
N GLY A 465 -30.41 -25.45 44.57
CA GLY A 465 -31.22 -26.09 43.54
C GLY A 465 -31.56 -25.22 42.31
N GLN A 466 -31.18 -23.93 42.29
CA GLN A 466 -31.59 -23.01 41.22
C GLN A 466 -30.43 -22.25 40.58
N ARG A 467 -29.62 -21.51 41.36
CA ARG A 467 -28.63 -20.58 40.81
C ARG A 467 -27.36 -20.55 41.64
N TYR A 468 -26.22 -20.59 40.96
CA TYR A 468 -24.90 -20.51 41.58
C TYR A 468 -23.99 -19.64 40.72
N ALA A 469 -23.39 -18.60 41.29
CA ALA A 469 -22.52 -17.70 40.55
C ALA A 469 -21.21 -17.44 41.26
N THR A 470 -20.11 -17.45 40.51
CA THR A 470 -18.76 -17.16 41.00
C THR A 470 -18.11 -16.04 40.20
N GLN A 471 -17.23 -15.31 40.87
CA GLN A 471 -16.40 -14.26 40.26
C GLN A 471 -14.94 -14.49 40.60
N VAL A 472 -14.05 -14.37 39.61
CA VAL A 472 -12.60 -14.45 39.84
C VAL A 472 -12.13 -13.16 40.50
N VAL A 473 -11.46 -13.26 41.64
CA VAL A 473 -11.03 -12.11 42.46
C VAL A 473 -9.54 -11.78 42.28
N ASN A 474 -8.72 -12.75 41.89
CA ASN A 474 -7.27 -12.55 41.65
C ASN A 474 -6.94 -12.21 40.18
N ALA A 475 -7.81 -11.50 39.47
CA ALA A 475 -7.67 -11.14 38.06
C ALA A 475 -7.63 -9.61 37.83
N TRP A 476 -7.02 -9.16 36.73
CA TRP A 476 -7.21 -7.84 36.15
C TRP A 476 -8.49 -7.78 35.31
N ASP A 477 -8.73 -8.81 34.50
CA ASP A 477 -9.92 -8.92 33.68
C ASP A 477 -11.09 -9.49 34.48
N ALA A 478 -12.26 -8.87 34.34
CA ALA A 478 -13.45 -9.32 35.04
C ALA A 478 -13.96 -10.64 34.42
N GLN A 479 -13.90 -11.72 35.19
CA GLN A 479 -14.39 -13.04 34.82
C GLN A 479 -15.45 -13.51 35.83
N SER A 480 -16.61 -13.93 35.33
CA SER A 480 -17.65 -14.55 36.13
C SER A 480 -18.28 -15.75 35.45
N THR A 481 -18.77 -16.67 36.27
CA THR A 481 -19.47 -17.87 35.84
C THR A 481 -20.83 -17.89 36.51
N LEU A 482 -21.89 -18.10 35.74
CA LEU A 482 -23.26 -18.25 36.22
C LEU A 482 -23.77 -19.63 35.83
N TRP A 483 -24.26 -20.36 36.82
CA TRP A 483 -24.95 -21.64 36.68
C TRP A 483 -26.43 -21.44 36.95
N THR A 484 -27.26 -21.97 36.05
CA THR A 484 -28.73 -21.98 36.19
C THR A 484 -29.22 -23.41 36.07
N LEU A 485 -29.94 -23.87 37.08
CA LEU A 485 -30.54 -25.18 37.18
C LEU A 485 -32.06 -25.00 37.09
N GLN A 486 -32.67 -25.64 36.09
CA GLN A 486 -34.11 -25.59 35.87
C GLN A 486 -34.66 -27.02 35.98
N PRO A 487 -35.63 -27.27 36.88
CA PRO A 487 -36.31 -28.56 36.92
C PRO A 487 -37.06 -28.81 35.61
N VAL A 488 -36.92 -30.01 35.06
CA VAL A 488 -37.64 -30.50 33.88
C VAL A 488 -38.25 -31.87 34.19
N THR A 489 -39.20 -32.34 33.38
CA THR A 489 -39.99 -33.56 33.63
C THR A 489 -39.15 -34.82 33.92
N GLU A 490 -37.96 -34.94 33.33
CA GLU A 490 -37.07 -36.10 33.49
C GLU A 490 -35.72 -35.74 34.16
N GLY A 491 -35.67 -34.65 34.96
CA GLY A 491 -34.47 -34.28 35.72
C GLY A 491 -34.22 -32.78 35.78
N THR A 492 -32.99 -32.35 35.49
CA THR A 492 -32.55 -30.96 35.60
C THR A 492 -31.85 -30.49 34.33
N ARG A 493 -32.30 -29.36 33.79
CA ARG A 493 -31.59 -28.64 32.74
C ARG A 493 -30.57 -27.70 33.38
N VAL A 494 -29.30 -27.90 33.07
CA VAL A 494 -28.18 -27.10 33.56
C VAL A 494 -27.69 -26.21 32.45
N GLU A 495 -27.63 -24.90 32.69
CA GLU A 495 -26.97 -23.91 31.83
C GLU A 495 -25.79 -23.29 32.57
N VAL A 496 -24.64 -23.22 31.90
CA VAL A 496 -23.48 -22.47 32.38
C VAL A 496 -23.17 -21.32 31.42
N ILE A 497 -23.02 -20.12 31.96
CA ILE A 497 -22.65 -18.92 31.22
C ILE A 497 -21.36 -18.36 31.82
N VAL A 498 -20.29 -18.36 31.03
CA VAL A 498 -19.03 -17.71 31.40
C VAL A 498 -18.92 -16.38 30.68
N LYS A 499 -18.68 -15.32 31.45
CA LYS A 499 -18.48 -13.95 30.97
C LYS A 499 -17.06 -13.53 31.28
N LEU A 500 -16.33 -13.09 30.26
CA LEU A 500 -15.00 -12.50 30.38
C LEU A 500 -15.00 -11.10 29.76
N VAL A 501 -14.46 -10.12 30.47
CA VAL A 501 -14.22 -8.77 29.95
C VAL A 501 -12.72 -8.55 29.87
N ILE A 502 -12.17 -8.66 28.67
CA ILE A 502 -10.74 -8.50 28.43
C ILE A 502 -10.31 -7.03 28.45
N GLY A 503 -9.10 -6.76 28.94
CA GLY A 503 -8.48 -5.45 28.92
C GLY A 503 -8.26 -4.90 27.49
N PRO A 504 -8.09 -3.57 27.34
CA PRO A 504 -7.94 -2.94 26.02
C PRO A 504 -6.75 -3.46 25.23
N ILE A 505 -5.59 -3.68 25.86
CA ILE A 505 -4.38 -4.20 25.20
C ILE A 505 -4.63 -5.60 24.62
N GLN A 506 -5.27 -6.49 25.39
CA GLN A 506 -5.58 -7.83 24.93
C GLN A 506 -6.69 -7.83 23.87
N ALA A 507 -7.64 -6.89 23.93
CA ALA A 507 -8.68 -6.76 22.91
C ALA A 507 -8.10 -6.47 21.51
N MET A 508 -6.96 -5.78 21.45
CA MET A 508 -6.28 -5.48 20.20
C MET A 508 -5.60 -6.69 19.53
N SER A 509 -5.60 -7.85 20.18
CA SER A 509 -5.24 -9.14 19.53
C SER A 509 -6.23 -9.57 18.43
N GLY A 510 -7.33 -8.83 18.25
CA GLY A 510 -8.18 -8.88 17.06
C GLY A 510 -9.34 -9.89 17.13
N LEU A 511 -10.14 -9.90 16.05
CA LEU A 511 -11.34 -10.72 15.93
C LEU A 511 -11.03 -12.23 15.96
N GLY A 512 -9.88 -12.66 15.43
CA GLY A 512 -9.44 -14.05 15.43
C GLY A 512 -9.24 -14.61 16.84
N PHE A 513 -8.57 -13.87 17.72
CA PHE A 513 -8.43 -14.24 19.13
C PHE A 513 -9.81 -14.35 19.82
N ARG A 514 -10.71 -13.39 19.60
CA ARG A 514 -12.04 -13.41 20.22
C ARG A 514 -12.87 -14.61 19.78
N GLN A 515 -12.93 -14.87 18.48
CA GLN A 515 -13.66 -16.01 17.93
C GLN A 515 -13.05 -17.33 18.38
N GLY A 516 -11.72 -17.44 18.35
CA GLY A 516 -10.99 -18.61 18.83
C GLY A 516 -11.23 -18.88 20.31
N TRP A 517 -11.19 -17.85 21.16
CA TRP A 517 -11.48 -17.97 22.59
C TRP A 517 -12.93 -18.39 22.83
N GLN A 518 -13.90 -17.75 22.17
CA GLN A 518 -15.32 -18.09 22.36
C GLN A 518 -15.61 -19.54 21.95
N LEU A 519 -15.04 -19.99 20.83
CA LEU A 519 -15.23 -21.34 20.33
C LEU A 519 -14.60 -22.37 21.28
N ALA A 520 -13.32 -22.17 21.65
CA ALA A 520 -12.61 -23.06 22.54
C ALA A 520 -13.26 -23.13 23.94
N ALA A 521 -13.68 -21.99 24.49
CA ALA A 521 -14.35 -21.93 25.78
C ALA A 521 -15.71 -22.63 25.72
N THR A 522 -16.53 -22.37 24.68
CA THR A 522 -17.86 -23.00 24.55
C THR A 522 -17.76 -24.52 24.49
N GLN A 523 -16.83 -25.05 23.69
CA GLN A 523 -16.64 -26.50 23.55
C GLN A 523 -16.03 -27.14 24.80
N GLY A 524 -15.09 -26.46 25.46
CA GLY A 524 -14.55 -26.90 26.74
C GLY A 524 -15.66 -27.07 27.77
N TRP A 525 -16.58 -26.10 27.84
CA TRP A 525 -17.74 -26.16 28.74
C TRP A 525 -18.80 -27.19 28.33
N GLU A 526 -19.05 -27.41 27.04
CA GLU A 526 -19.93 -28.49 26.57
C GLU A 526 -19.39 -29.86 26.98
N LYS A 527 -18.09 -30.08 26.83
CA LYS A 527 -17.42 -31.30 27.28
C LYS A 527 -17.47 -31.44 28.81
N ALA A 528 -17.15 -30.38 29.55
CA ALA A 528 -17.21 -30.39 31.01
C ALA A 528 -18.63 -30.69 31.54
N LEU A 529 -19.67 -30.19 30.89
CA LEU A 529 -21.06 -30.51 31.22
C LEU A 529 -21.43 -31.95 30.89
N ALA A 530 -20.90 -32.53 29.81
CA ALA A 530 -21.08 -33.95 29.50
C ALA A 530 -20.37 -34.85 30.54
N ASP A 531 -19.19 -34.44 31.01
CA ASP A 531 -18.46 -35.13 32.07
C ASP A 531 -19.18 -35.01 33.43
N LEU A 532 -19.72 -33.82 33.75
CA LEU A 532 -20.57 -33.59 34.91
C LEU A 532 -21.82 -34.48 34.87
N LYS A 533 -22.51 -34.57 33.72
CA LYS A 533 -23.69 -35.43 33.55
C LYS A 533 -23.35 -36.87 33.92
N ARG A 534 -22.27 -37.43 33.37
CA ARG A 534 -21.82 -38.79 33.69
C ARG A 534 -21.50 -38.95 35.17
N PHE A 535 -20.69 -38.05 35.72
CA PHE A 535 -20.34 -38.07 37.14
C PHE A 535 -21.57 -38.06 38.06
N VAL A 536 -22.59 -37.26 37.75
CA VAL A 536 -23.81 -37.14 38.58
C VAL A 536 -24.80 -38.29 38.36
N GLU A 537 -24.92 -38.82 37.13
CA GLU A 537 -25.86 -39.90 36.82
C GLU A 537 -25.37 -41.28 37.30
N ASP A 538 -24.09 -41.60 37.06
CA ASP A 538 -23.52 -42.95 37.27
C ASP A 538 -22.20 -42.97 38.06
N GLY A 539 -21.66 -41.81 38.47
CA GLY A 539 -20.41 -41.72 39.24
C GLY A 539 -19.13 -41.78 38.41
N THR A 540 -19.23 -41.84 37.08
CA THR A 540 -18.05 -41.91 36.19
C THR A 540 -17.22 -40.64 36.27
N ARG A 541 -15.93 -40.78 36.64
CA ARG A 541 -14.97 -39.67 36.65
C ARG A 541 -14.56 -39.28 35.23
N ALA A 542 -14.28 -38.00 35.02
CA ALA A 542 -13.76 -37.50 33.76
C ALA A 542 -12.42 -38.17 33.42
N ALA A 543 -12.19 -38.40 32.13
CA ALA A 543 -10.89 -38.84 31.67
C ALA A 543 -9.82 -37.80 32.06
N PRO A 544 -8.56 -38.23 32.30
CA PRO A 544 -7.46 -37.31 32.58
C PRO A 544 -7.40 -36.20 31.53
N PHE A 545 -6.94 -35.01 31.94
CA PHE A 545 -6.79 -33.86 31.05
C PHE A 545 -5.97 -34.27 29.82
N ALA A 546 -6.67 -34.49 28.71
CA ALA A 546 -6.11 -34.81 27.42
C ALA A 546 -6.27 -33.57 26.54
N ASP A 547 -5.19 -33.17 25.87
CA ASP A 547 -5.14 -32.07 24.89
C ASP A 547 -6.25 -32.27 23.84
N SER A 548 -7.45 -31.73 24.11
CA SER A 548 -8.57 -31.83 23.19
C SER A 548 -8.50 -30.61 22.29
N GLY A 549 -8.26 -30.84 21.00
CA GLY A 549 -8.21 -29.82 19.97
C GLY A 549 -9.56 -29.12 19.77
N PRO A 550 -9.57 -27.95 19.09
CA PRO A 550 -10.79 -27.22 18.79
C PRO A 550 -11.68 -27.97 17.78
N VAL A 551 -12.99 -27.91 17.98
CA VAL A 551 -14.04 -28.34 17.05
C VAL A 551 -14.56 -27.10 16.29
N PHE A 552 -15.10 -27.23 15.08
CA PHE A 552 -15.58 -26.08 14.28
C PHE A 552 -17.08 -26.20 13.98
N VAL A 553 -17.83 -25.08 14.06
CA VAL A 553 -19.26 -24.98 13.71
C VAL A 553 -19.47 -24.09 12.48
N ARG A 554 -20.39 -24.54 11.62
CA ARG A 554 -20.77 -24.00 10.30
C ARG A 554 -21.80 -22.88 10.46
N SER A 555 -21.55 -21.66 9.97
CA SER A 555 -22.57 -20.59 9.93
C SER A 555 -23.40 -20.64 8.63
N ARG A 556 -24.71 -20.36 8.72
CA ARG A 556 -25.65 -20.34 7.58
C ARG A 556 -25.92 -18.89 7.15
N HIS A 557 -25.48 -18.52 5.95
CA HIS A 557 -25.77 -17.21 5.33
C HIS A 557 -26.58 -17.40 4.03
N ARG A 558 -27.60 -16.56 3.83
CA ARG A 558 -28.57 -16.69 2.72
C ARG A 558 -27.96 -16.46 1.33
N VAL A 559 -27.05 -15.49 1.16
CA VAL A 559 -26.38 -15.25 -0.13
C VAL A 559 -25.48 -16.43 -0.55
N LEU A 560 -24.75 -17.00 0.41
CA LEU A 560 -23.92 -18.19 0.20
C LEU A 560 -24.78 -19.40 -0.19
N SER A 561 -26.01 -19.50 0.31
CA SER A 561 -26.96 -20.59 -0.01
C SER A 561 -27.51 -20.58 -1.45
N TRP A 562 -27.52 -19.42 -2.13
CA TRP A 562 -27.93 -19.31 -3.54
C TRP A 562 -26.81 -19.77 -4.47
N LEU A 563 -25.58 -19.29 -4.22
CA LEU A 563 -24.39 -19.81 -4.89
C LEU A 563 -24.26 -21.32 -4.64
N GLU A 564 -24.69 -21.80 -3.44
CA GLU A 564 -24.75 -23.21 -3.05
C GLU A 564 -25.28 -24.15 -4.12
N LYS A 565 -26.42 -23.77 -4.67
CA LYS A 565 -27.15 -24.58 -5.62
C LYS A 565 -26.60 -24.49 -7.05
N ARG A 566 -25.83 -23.44 -7.39
CA ARG A 566 -25.42 -23.17 -8.78
C ARG A 566 -24.10 -23.84 -9.20
N PHE A 567 -23.14 -23.97 -8.28
CA PHE A 567 -21.76 -24.39 -8.63
C PHE A 567 -21.24 -25.65 -7.91
N ASN A 568 -22.06 -26.31 -7.08
CA ASN A 568 -21.69 -27.52 -6.33
C ASN A 568 -20.38 -27.46 -5.49
N LEU A 569 -19.92 -26.26 -5.13
CA LEU A 569 -18.73 -26.04 -4.29
C LEU A 569 -19.02 -26.38 -2.80
N GLY A 570 -18.01 -26.81 -2.04
CA GLY A 570 -18.15 -26.86 -0.58
C GLY A 570 -18.33 -25.44 0.01
N PRO A 571 -18.94 -25.26 1.20
CA PRO A 571 -19.15 -23.94 1.83
C PRO A 571 -17.85 -23.13 1.98
N GLY A 572 -16.70 -23.78 2.20
CA GLY A 572 -15.40 -23.10 2.32
C GLY A 572 -14.87 -22.52 1.01
N TRP A 573 -15.00 -23.25 -0.11
CA TRP A 573 -14.50 -22.80 -1.42
C TRP A 573 -15.27 -21.59 -1.96
N ARG A 574 -16.53 -21.45 -1.56
CA ARG A 574 -17.37 -20.29 -1.94
C ARG A 574 -16.90 -19.02 -1.27
N LEU A 575 -16.62 -19.10 0.04
CA LEU A 575 -16.10 -17.99 0.80
C LEU A 575 -14.73 -17.57 0.25
N SER A 576 -13.89 -18.55 -0.09
CA SER A 576 -12.60 -18.31 -0.75
C SER A 576 -12.75 -17.54 -2.07
N VAL A 577 -13.54 -18.05 -3.02
CA VAL A 577 -13.76 -17.40 -4.33
C VAL A 577 -14.39 -16.01 -4.18
N LEU A 578 -15.39 -15.85 -3.30
CA LEU A 578 -16.02 -14.56 -3.06
C LEU A 578 -15.01 -13.56 -2.47
N SER A 579 -14.24 -13.98 -1.47
CA SER A 579 -13.24 -13.13 -0.83
C SER A 579 -12.13 -12.73 -1.81
N LEU A 580 -11.68 -13.66 -2.66
CA LEU A 580 -10.71 -13.39 -3.73
C LEU A 580 -11.25 -12.39 -4.75
N ALA A 581 -12.50 -12.56 -5.19
CA ALA A 581 -13.14 -11.66 -6.15
C ALA A 581 -13.32 -10.25 -5.58
N VAL A 582 -13.70 -10.13 -4.29
CA VAL A 582 -13.82 -8.83 -3.61
C VAL A 582 -12.45 -8.17 -3.48
N THR A 583 -11.43 -8.88 -2.99
CA THR A 583 -10.06 -8.35 -2.89
C THR A 583 -9.54 -7.91 -4.27
N THR A 584 -9.71 -8.74 -5.30
CA THR A 584 -9.31 -8.41 -6.68
C THR A 584 -10.04 -7.17 -7.19
N GLY A 585 -11.36 -7.09 -6.99
CA GLY A 585 -12.17 -5.95 -7.41
C GLY A 585 -11.75 -4.64 -6.77
N ILE A 586 -11.41 -4.66 -5.47
CA ILE A 586 -10.90 -3.48 -4.75
C ILE A 586 -9.61 -2.96 -5.39
N PHE A 587 -8.63 -3.83 -5.65
CA PHE A 587 -7.38 -3.41 -6.27
C PHE A 587 -7.54 -3.08 -7.76
N ALA A 588 -8.48 -3.72 -8.46
CA ALA A 588 -8.71 -3.47 -9.88
C ALA A 588 -9.30 -2.08 -10.15
N VAL A 589 -10.02 -1.50 -9.18
CA VAL A 589 -10.46 -0.09 -9.22
C VAL A 589 -9.28 0.86 -9.21
N VAL A 590 -8.19 0.51 -8.52
CA VAL A 590 -6.99 1.32 -8.47
C VAL A 590 -6.13 1.09 -9.71
N SER A 591 -5.81 -0.17 -10.01
CA SER A 591 -5.10 -0.56 -11.23
C SER A 591 -5.32 -2.05 -11.52
N PRO A 592 -5.92 -2.41 -12.67
CA PRO A 592 -6.13 -3.81 -13.05
C PRO A 592 -4.82 -4.61 -13.11
N TRP A 593 -3.74 -3.99 -13.58
CA TRP A 593 -2.42 -4.61 -13.63
C TRP A 593 -1.86 -4.83 -12.23
N PHE A 594 -1.98 -3.85 -11.34
CA PHE A 594 -1.55 -4.02 -9.95
C PHE A 594 -2.34 -5.13 -9.25
N ALA A 595 -3.66 -5.20 -9.45
CA ALA A 595 -4.52 -6.25 -8.91
C ALA A 595 -4.07 -7.64 -9.36
N LEU A 596 -3.77 -7.81 -10.65
CA LEU A 596 -3.30 -9.08 -11.20
C LEU A 596 -2.01 -9.55 -10.50
N GLY A 597 -1.01 -8.68 -10.39
CA GLY A 597 0.26 -9.03 -9.77
C GLY A 597 0.17 -9.25 -8.26
N PHE A 598 -0.38 -8.28 -7.53
CA PHE A 598 -0.47 -8.32 -6.07
C PHE A 598 -1.33 -9.49 -5.58
N VAL A 599 -2.55 -9.63 -6.13
CA VAL A 599 -3.43 -10.73 -5.74
C VAL A 599 -2.90 -12.07 -6.24
N GLY A 600 -2.26 -12.10 -7.42
CA GLY A 600 -1.58 -13.30 -7.92
C GLY A 600 -0.51 -13.83 -6.95
N LEU A 601 0.33 -12.93 -6.42
CA LEU A 601 1.34 -13.30 -5.42
C LEU A 601 0.72 -13.76 -4.09
N LEU A 602 -0.36 -13.11 -3.63
CA LEU A 602 -1.13 -13.56 -2.45
C LEU A 602 -1.73 -14.96 -2.65
N VAL A 603 -2.27 -15.24 -3.84
CA VAL A 603 -2.80 -16.57 -4.18
C VAL A 603 -1.69 -17.62 -4.11
N ILE A 604 -0.53 -17.35 -4.71
CA ILE A 604 0.62 -18.27 -4.66
C ILE A 604 1.02 -18.56 -3.21
N HIS A 605 1.12 -17.52 -2.38
CA HIS A 605 1.46 -17.62 -0.96
C HIS A 605 0.50 -18.54 -0.17
N GLU A 606 -0.79 -18.23 -0.21
CA GLU A 606 -1.78 -18.93 0.61
C GLU A 606 -2.06 -20.36 0.14
N PHE A 607 -2.05 -20.58 -1.17
CA PHE A 607 -2.23 -21.93 -1.68
C PHE A 607 -1.06 -22.84 -1.29
N ALA A 608 0.15 -22.31 -1.10
CA ALA A 608 1.25 -23.10 -0.56
C ALA A 608 0.93 -23.60 0.87
N HIS A 609 0.40 -22.73 1.74
CA HIS A 609 -0.06 -23.13 3.08
C HIS A 609 -1.17 -24.19 3.01
N TYR A 610 -2.14 -24.00 2.11
CA TYR A 610 -3.22 -24.94 1.88
C TYR A 610 -2.71 -26.33 1.47
N PHE A 611 -1.83 -26.39 0.47
CA PHE A 611 -1.31 -27.66 -0.02
C PHE A 611 -0.43 -28.36 1.01
N GLN A 612 0.46 -27.65 1.69
CA GLN A 612 1.29 -28.24 2.74
C GLN A 612 0.44 -28.78 3.90
N THR A 613 -0.53 -27.99 4.37
CA THR A 613 -1.42 -28.38 5.46
C THR A 613 -2.32 -29.56 5.06
N THR A 614 -2.68 -29.66 3.79
CA THR A 614 -3.37 -30.83 3.24
C THR A 614 -2.45 -32.06 3.20
N ALA A 615 -1.20 -31.89 2.78
CA ALA A 615 -0.20 -32.95 2.76
C ALA A 615 0.16 -33.46 4.17
N ASP A 616 0.08 -32.60 5.19
CA ASP A 616 0.21 -32.97 6.61
C ASP A 616 -1.05 -33.70 7.16
N GLY A 617 -2.10 -33.87 6.35
CA GLY A 617 -3.33 -34.56 6.76
C GLY A 617 -4.25 -33.74 7.68
N ARG A 618 -4.03 -32.43 7.79
CA ARG A 618 -4.80 -31.52 8.66
C ARG A 618 -6.07 -30.95 8.04
N ALA A 619 -6.39 -31.36 6.80
CA ALA A 619 -7.62 -31.07 6.06
C ALA A 619 -8.08 -29.60 6.19
N PRO A 620 -7.27 -28.63 5.74
CA PRO A 620 -7.53 -27.20 5.96
C PRO A 620 -8.78 -26.70 5.23
N TRP A 621 -9.30 -25.57 5.71
CA TRP A 621 -10.24 -24.78 4.93
C TRP A 621 -9.53 -24.11 3.74
N PRO A 622 -10.21 -23.90 2.61
CA PRO A 622 -9.66 -23.11 1.50
C PRO A 622 -9.25 -21.69 1.94
N PRO A 623 -8.27 -21.06 1.27
CA PRO A 623 -7.79 -19.72 1.63
C PRO A 623 -8.89 -18.67 1.68
N ILE A 624 -8.88 -17.80 2.68
CA ILE A 624 -9.77 -16.64 2.75
C ILE A 624 -8.94 -15.39 2.54
N PHE A 625 -9.31 -14.60 1.53
CA PHE A 625 -8.60 -13.38 1.15
C PHE A 625 -9.23 -12.16 1.83
N LEU A 626 -8.37 -11.23 2.23
CA LEU A 626 -8.71 -9.94 2.81
C LEU A 626 -8.06 -8.84 1.95
N VAL A 627 -8.32 -7.58 2.25
CA VAL A 627 -7.76 -6.47 1.45
C VAL A 627 -6.23 -6.42 1.54
N LEU A 628 -5.65 -6.68 2.72
CA LEU A 628 -4.20 -6.56 2.96
C LEU A 628 -3.56 -7.90 3.36
N GLY A 629 -4.09 -9.02 2.90
CA GLY A 629 -3.55 -10.34 3.20
C GLY A 629 -4.57 -11.44 3.01
N ALA A 630 -4.24 -12.63 3.49
CA ALA A 630 -5.13 -13.77 3.46
C ALA A 630 -4.72 -14.76 4.57
N PHE A 631 -5.49 -15.82 4.76
CA PHE A 631 -5.12 -16.87 5.69
C PHE A 631 -5.73 -18.22 5.33
N VAL A 632 -5.07 -19.29 5.76
CA VAL A 632 -5.56 -20.67 5.75
C VAL A 632 -5.78 -21.17 7.18
N MET A 633 -6.97 -21.69 7.47
CA MET A 633 -7.29 -22.27 8.76
C MET A 633 -7.20 -23.80 8.73
N PRO A 634 -6.29 -24.43 9.49
CA PRO A 634 -6.25 -25.88 9.63
C PRO A 634 -7.41 -26.41 10.50
N ARG A 635 -7.91 -27.62 10.23
CA ARG A 635 -8.93 -28.27 11.09
C ARG A 635 -8.35 -28.95 12.31
N ARG A 636 -7.05 -29.26 12.29
CA ARG A 636 -6.30 -29.88 13.39
C ARG A 636 -5.06 -29.05 13.67
N LEU A 637 -4.70 -28.93 14.95
CA LEU A 637 -3.45 -28.28 15.35
C LEU A 637 -2.26 -29.17 14.95
N PRO A 638 -1.07 -28.57 14.74
CA PRO A 638 0.15 -29.32 14.51
C PRO A 638 0.47 -30.22 15.70
N THR A 639 0.98 -31.42 15.41
CA THR A 639 1.29 -32.43 16.42
C THR A 639 2.71 -32.29 16.97
N ASP A 640 3.59 -31.65 16.21
CA ASP A 640 4.95 -31.32 16.61
C ASP A 640 5.44 -29.99 16.02
N ALA A 641 6.56 -29.49 16.54
CA ALA A 641 7.15 -28.23 16.12
C ALA A 641 7.63 -28.18 14.65
N ILE A 642 7.94 -29.33 14.03
CA ILE A 642 8.38 -29.37 12.63
C ILE A 642 7.19 -29.18 11.71
N GLU A 643 6.09 -29.87 12.00
CA GLU A 643 4.83 -29.71 11.28
C GLU A 643 4.37 -28.25 11.32
N ASP A 644 4.42 -27.61 12.49
CA ASP A 644 4.07 -26.20 12.67
C ASP A 644 5.00 -25.26 11.88
N ALA A 645 6.32 -25.40 12.04
CA ALA A 645 7.30 -24.56 11.35
C ALA A 645 7.26 -24.75 9.82
N ARG A 646 7.07 -25.99 9.34
CA ARG A 646 6.93 -26.29 7.90
C ARG A 646 5.66 -25.66 7.34
N GLY A 647 4.54 -25.83 8.06
CA GLY A 647 3.26 -25.25 7.70
C GLY A 647 3.31 -23.74 7.56
N LYS A 648 4.11 -23.05 8.40
CA LYS A 648 4.28 -21.61 8.34
C LYS A 648 5.37 -21.11 7.38
N LEU A 649 6.41 -21.91 7.08
CA LEU A 649 7.49 -21.48 6.16
C LEU A 649 7.05 -21.51 4.68
N VAL A 650 6.19 -22.45 4.31
CA VAL A 650 5.96 -22.79 2.90
C VAL A 650 5.32 -21.67 2.06
N GLY A 651 4.40 -20.89 2.63
CA GLY A 651 3.77 -19.74 1.95
C GLY A 651 4.78 -18.66 1.61
N PRO A 652 5.48 -18.10 2.61
CA PRO A 652 6.52 -17.13 2.39
C PRO A 652 7.61 -17.60 1.44
N LEU A 653 8.01 -18.87 1.56
CA LEU A 653 9.03 -19.47 0.72
C LEU A 653 8.60 -19.48 -0.75
N LEU A 654 7.38 -19.92 -1.05
CA LEU A 654 6.88 -19.98 -2.43
C LEU A 654 6.66 -18.58 -3.01
N ALA A 655 6.16 -17.63 -2.20
CA ALA A 655 6.05 -16.22 -2.59
C ALA A 655 7.42 -15.60 -2.90
N THR A 656 8.47 -16.02 -2.19
CA THR A 656 9.86 -15.59 -2.47
C THR A 656 10.38 -16.13 -3.78
N VAL A 657 10.12 -17.40 -4.08
CA VAL A 657 10.46 -18.01 -5.37
C VAL A 657 9.71 -17.30 -6.50
N ALA A 658 8.44 -16.95 -6.30
CA ALA A 658 7.68 -16.16 -7.26
C ALA A 658 8.28 -14.75 -7.47
N CYS A 659 8.68 -14.06 -6.40
CA CYS A 659 9.38 -12.77 -6.49
C CYS A 659 10.72 -12.90 -7.24
N ALA A 660 11.50 -13.95 -6.98
CA ALA A 660 12.73 -14.22 -7.72
C ALA A 660 12.47 -14.53 -9.21
N GLY A 661 11.36 -15.19 -9.51
CA GLY A 661 10.84 -15.35 -10.85
C GLY A 661 10.51 -14.02 -11.53
N LEU A 662 9.87 -13.09 -10.82
CA LEU A 662 9.58 -11.74 -11.33
C LEU A 662 10.86 -10.95 -11.62
N VAL A 663 11.85 -10.99 -10.72
CA VAL A 663 13.17 -10.39 -10.95
C VAL A 663 13.83 -10.95 -12.21
N THR A 664 13.78 -12.28 -12.37
CA THR A 664 14.33 -12.97 -13.53
C THR A 664 13.58 -12.58 -14.80
N LEU A 665 12.25 -12.51 -14.75
CA LEU A 665 11.40 -12.12 -15.88
C LEU A 665 11.65 -10.68 -16.31
N TYR A 666 11.82 -9.75 -15.36
CA TYR A 666 12.13 -8.34 -15.64
C TYR A 666 13.43 -8.18 -16.43
N ALA A 667 14.40 -9.06 -16.23
CA ALA A 667 15.65 -9.05 -17.01
C ALA A 667 15.44 -9.33 -18.51
N PHE A 668 14.34 -10.01 -18.88
CA PHE A 668 13.97 -10.29 -20.26
C PHE A 668 12.87 -9.38 -20.79
N VAL A 669 11.97 -8.95 -19.90
CA VAL A 669 10.81 -8.12 -20.21
C VAL A 669 10.80 -6.94 -19.22
N PRO A 670 11.56 -5.86 -19.49
CA PRO A 670 11.70 -4.74 -18.55
C PRO A 670 10.43 -3.87 -18.55
N ASP A 671 9.40 -4.36 -17.86
CA ASP A 671 8.11 -3.70 -17.69
C ASP A 671 7.94 -3.21 -16.25
N TRP A 672 7.58 -1.93 -16.10
CA TRP A 672 7.46 -1.28 -14.79
C TRP A 672 6.41 -1.94 -13.88
N HIS A 673 5.37 -2.57 -14.44
CA HIS A 673 4.38 -3.31 -13.67
C HIS A 673 5.02 -4.46 -12.89
N LEU A 674 5.98 -5.19 -13.48
CA LEU A 674 6.67 -6.29 -12.80
C LEU A 674 7.43 -5.82 -11.55
N LEU A 675 8.01 -4.61 -11.59
CA LEU A 675 8.67 -4.02 -10.43
C LEU A 675 7.66 -3.62 -9.35
N THR A 676 6.51 -3.06 -9.73
CA THR A 676 5.46 -2.75 -8.74
C THR A 676 4.92 -4.02 -8.06
N TRP A 677 4.79 -5.12 -8.81
CA TRP A 677 4.39 -6.41 -8.26
C TRP A 677 5.45 -6.98 -7.31
N LEU A 678 6.73 -6.88 -7.69
CA LEU A 678 7.86 -7.29 -6.87
C LEU A 678 7.92 -6.49 -5.56
N CYS A 679 7.77 -5.16 -5.61
CA CYS A 679 7.76 -4.31 -4.43
C CYS A 679 6.61 -4.68 -3.48
N ALA A 680 5.38 -4.78 -4.00
CA ALA A 680 4.21 -5.10 -3.18
C ALA A 680 4.27 -6.52 -2.60
N GLY A 681 4.70 -7.50 -3.41
CA GLY A 681 4.90 -8.89 -3.02
C GLY A 681 6.00 -9.05 -1.97
N ALA A 682 7.15 -8.40 -2.17
CA ALA A 682 8.24 -8.40 -1.21
C ALA A 682 7.82 -7.77 0.11
N ALA A 683 7.13 -6.63 0.08
CA ALA A 683 6.66 -5.94 1.27
C ALA A 683 5.70 -6.80 2.10
N ILE A 684 4.64 -7.34 1.49
CA ILE A 684 3.65 -8.13 2.22
C ILE A 684 4.24 -9.43 2.76
N ASN A 685 5.12 -10.07 1.99
CA ASN A 685 5.77 -11.30 2.40
C ASN A 685 6.79 -11.07 3.53
N LEU A 686 7.54 -9.96 3.49
CA LEU A 686 8.41 -9.54 4.60
C LEU A 686 7.61 -9.23 5.86
N ILE A 687 6.48 -8.52 5.75
CA ILE A 687 5.59 -8.26 6.88
C ILE A 687 5.14 -9.61 7.48
N GLY A 688 4.61 -10.52 6.67
CA GLY A 688 4.22 -11.88 7.08
C GLY A 688 5.33 -12.68 7.76
N SER A 689 6.55 -12.57 7.24
CA SER A 689 7.72 -13.36 7.64
C SER A 689 8.49 -12.79 8.83
N VAL A 690 8.39 -11.48 9.07
CA VAL A 690 9.12 -10.80 10.13
C VAL A 690 8.21 -10.52 11.32
N ALA A 691 6.97 -10.07 11.12
CA ALA A 691 6.20 -9.52 12.25
C ALA A 691 5.86 -10.60 13.30
N PRO A 692 6.09 -10.33 14.60
CA PRO A 692 6.08 -11.34 15.64
C PRO A 692 4.66 -11.57 16.12
N SER A 693 3.92 -12.41 15.39
CA SER A 693 2.55 -12.77 15.73
C SER A 693 2.36 -14.28 15.56
N PRO A 694 1.72 -14.96 16.53
CA PRO A 694 1.34 -16.36 16.37
C PRO A 694 0.45 -16.61 15.13
N MET A 695 -0.29 -15.58 14.70
CA MET A 695 -1.15 -15.62 13.51
C MET A 695 -0.39 -15.39 12.21
N MET A 696 0.84 -14.87 12.26
CA MET A 696 1.66 -14.62 11.08
C MET A 696 2.63 -15.77 10.84
N ASP A 697 3.11 -15.88 9.60
CA ASP A 697 3.91 -17.01 9.10
C ASP A 697 5.28 -17.10 9.76
N SER A 698 5.70 -16.06 10.47
CA SER A 698 6.91 -16.05 11.29
C SER A 698 6.79 -16.81 12.62
N GLY A 699 5.57 -16.95 13.17
CA GLY A 699 5.39 -17.16 14.61
C GLY A 699 5.97 -18.46 15.17
N ALA A 700 5.97 -19.56 14.40
CA ALA A 700 6.57 -20.83 14.83
C ALA A 700 8.06 -20.92 14.47
N ILE A 701 8.45 -20.35 13.33
CA ILE A 701 9.83 -20.34 12.81
C ILE A 701 10.73 -19.55 13.76
N VAL A 702 10.27 -18.38 14.21
CA VAL A 702 10.98 -17.51 15.15
C VAL A 702 11.30 -18.23 16.47
N VAL A 703 10.34 -18.98 17.00
CA VAL A 703 10.53 -19.76 18.24
C VAL A 703 11.52 -20.91 18.02
N MET A 704 11.54 -21.47 16.82
CA MET A 704 12.39 -22.59 16.42
C MET A 704 13.87 -22.22 16.26
N ILE A 705 14.17 -21.00 15.76
CA ILE A 705 15.54 -20.54 15.46
C ILE A 705 16.28 -20.09 16.74
N GLY A 706 15.56 -19.76 17.82
CA GLY A 706 16.08 -19.77 19.18
C GLY A 706 16.36 -18.39 19.81
N ARG A 707 16.90 -18.41 21.05
CA ARG A 707 17.01 -17.25 21.96
C ARG A 707 17.79 -16.02 21.43
N TRP A 708 18.54 -16.18 20.35
CA TRP A 708 19.44 -15.16 19.79
C TRP A 708 18.79 -14.33 18.68
N LEU A 709 17.63 -14.76 18.18
CA LEU A 709 16.91 -14.06 17.12
C LEU A 709 16.46 -12.63 17.48
N PRO A 710 16.16 -12.27 18.77
CA PRO A 710 15.97 -10.87 19.14
C PRO A 710 17.22 -10.05 18.84
N LEU A 711 18.41 -10.53 19.19
CA LEU A 711 19.67 -9.86 18.89
C LEU A 711 19.89 -9.73 17.37
N THR A 712 19.57 -10.77 16.59
CA THR A 712 19.64 -10.72 15.12
C THR A 712 18.69 -9.68 14.54
N GLY A 713 17.46 -9.59 15.05
CA GLY A 713 16.48 -8.57 14.66
C GLY A 713 16.94 -7.14 15.02
N LEU A 714 17.58 -6.95 16.17
CA LEU A 714 18.20 -5.67 16.54
C LEU A 714 19.31 -5.29 15.55
N VAL A 715 20.18 -6.24 15.21
CA VAL A 715 21.33 -6.01 14.32
C VAL A 715 20.86 -5.71 12.90
N ILE A 716 19.88 -6.47 12.39
CA ILE A 716 19.27 -6.20 11.08
C ILE A 716 18.58 -4.84 11.08
N GLY A 717 17.78 -4.53 12.10
CA GLY A 717 17.08 -3.26 12.18
C GLY A 717 17.99 -2.05 12.38
N ALA A 718 19.06 -2.19 13.18
CA ALA A 718 20.12 -1.20 13.31
C ALA A 718 20.92 -1.05 12.02
N GLY A 719 21.17 -2.14 11.30
CA GLY A 719 21.80 -2.12 9.97
C GLY A 719 20.92 -1.45 8.92
N LEU A 720 19.61 -1.70 8.92
CA LEU A 720 18.64 -1.03 8.06
C LEU A 720 18.50 0.45 8.42
N ALA A 721 18.52 0.80 9.70
CA ALA A 721 18.49 2.19 10.14
C ALA A 721 19.78 2.93 9.79
N ALA A 722 20.95 2.33 10.05
CA ALA A 722 22.24 2.85 9.64
C ALA A 722 22.31 2.98 8.12
N GLY A 723 21.83 1.98 7.39
CA GLY A 723 21.64 2.02 5.94
C GLY A 723 20.75 3.19 5.52
N SER A 724 19.59 3.38 6.16
CA SER A 724 18.66 4.49 5.90
C SER A 724 19.32 5.87 6.11
N ILE A 725 20.15 5.99 7.15
CA ILE A 725 20.94 7.20 7.43
C ILE A 725 22.02 7.38 6.36
N LEU A 726 22.73 6.32 6.00
CA LEU A 726 23.80 6.34 5.00
C LEU A 726 23.29 6.72 3.61
N ILE A 727 22.08 6.28 3.27
CA ILE A 727 21.39 6.59 2.02
C ILE A 727 20.62 7.92 2.10
N GLY A 728 20.75 8.68 3.20
CA GLY A 728 20.19 10.02 3.35
C GLY A 728 18.67 10.11 3.52
N VAL A 729 18.02 8.98 3.81
CA VAL A 729 16.60 8.90 4.18
C VAL A 729 16.52 8.42 5.64
N PRO A 730 16.97 9.24 6.61
CA PRO A 730 17.00 8.81 8.00
C PRO A 730 15.57 8.50 8.45
N ASN A 731 15.27 7.22 8.68
CA ASN A 731 14.00 6.83 9.26
C ASN A 731 14.19 6.57 10.76
N PRO A 732 13.86 7.55 11.62
CA PRO A 732 14.02 7.41 13.07
C PRO A 732 13.12 6.33 13.67
N VAL A 733 12.14 5.81 12.93
CA VAL A 733 11.21 4.76 13.37
C VAL A 733 11.86 3.37 13.33
N LEU A 734 12.85 3.13 12.47
CA LEU A 734 13.43 1.79 12.28
C LEU A 734 14.18 1.25 13.50
N ILE A 735 14.84 2.11 14.29
CA ILE A 735 15.55 1.68 15.51
C ILE A 735 14.59 1.33 16.65
N PRO A 736 13.60 2.19 17.00
CA PRO A 736 12.53 1.83 17.94
C PRO A 736 11.75 0.59 17.49
N ALA A 737 11.47 0.46 16.19
CA ALA A 737 10.83 -0.70 15.59
C ALA A 737 11.62 -1.98 15.88
N ALA A 738 12.92 -1.96 15.58
CA ALA A 738 13.83 -3.08 15.79
C ALA A 738 13.95 -3.44 17.28
N LEU A 739 14.12 -2.45 18.15
CA LEU A 739 14.22 -2.65 19.59
C LEU A 739 12.95 -3.28 20.16
N LEU A 740 11.78 -2.74 19.83
CA LEU A 740 10.51 -3.26 20.32
C LEU A 740 10.14 -4.61 19.67
N TYR A 741 10.56 -4.85 18.43
CA TYR A 741 10.53 -6.16 17.78
C TYR A 741 11.31 -7.20 18.60
N THR A 742 12.53 -6.87 19.04
CA THR A 742 13.32 -7.76 19.89
C THR A 742 12.63 -8.07 21.21
N ILE A 743 11.99 -7.07 21.82
CA ILE A 743 11.25 -7.21 23.08
C ILE A 743 10.04 -8.13 22.87
N GLY A 744 9.24 -7.90 21.84
CA GLY A 744 8.09 -8.76 21.49
C GLY A 744 8.47 -10.21 21.24
N LEU A 745 9.57 -10.43 20.50
CA LEU A 745 10.11 -11.75 20.23
C LEU A 745 10.55 -12.44 21.53
N SER A 746 11.28 -11.73 22.40
CA SER A 746 11.76 -12.26 23.68
C SER A 746 10.63 -12.67 24.64
N LEU A 747 9.46 -12.04 24.51
CA LEU A 747 8.25 -12.34 25.29
C LEU A 747 7.43 -13.49 24.69
N GLN A 748 7.54 -13.73 23.38
CA GLN A 748 6.86 -14.83 22.67
C GLN A 748 7.67 -16.12 22.65
N VAL A 749 9.00 -16.03 22.65
CA VAL A 749 9.91 -17.15 22.92
C VAL A 749 9.82 -17.49 24.41
N GLY A 750 8.65 -17.97 24.84
CA GLY A 750 8.51 -18.63 26.13
C GLY A 750 9.55 -19.74 26.23
N LYS A 751 10.08 -19.97 27.43
CA LYS A 751 11.04 -21.07 27.65
C LYS A 751 10.43 -22.35 27.05
N PRO A 752 11.12 -23.08 26.17
CA PRO A 752 10.59 -24.32 25.60
C PRO A 752 10.31 -25.29 26.76
N HIS A 753 9.04 -25.51 27.07
CA HIS A 753 8.60 -26.46 28.08
C HIS A 753 7.72 -27.49 27.38
N GLY A 754 8.10 -28.76 27.50
CA GLY A 754 7.36 -29.90 26.98
C GLY A 754 7.97 -30.60 25.76
N ASP A 755 7.48 -31.81 25.52
CA ASP A 755 7.91 -32.72 24.46
C ASP A 755 7.76 -32.14 23.03
N TYR A 756 6.91 -31.10 22.88
CA TYR A 756 6.58 -30.45 21.60
C TYR A 756 7.81 -29.92 20.84
N TRP A 757 8.79 -29.32 21.54
CA TRP A 757 10.02 -28.78 20.93
C TRP A 757 11.23 -29.73 21.04
N ALA A 758 11.11 -30.78 21.84
CA ALA A 758 12.21 -31.67 22.19
C ALA A 758 12.58 -32.62 21.04
N ARG A 759 11.65 -32.89 20.11
CA ARG A 759 11.85 -33.74 18.92
C ARG A 759 12.71 -33.10 17.82
N LEU A 760 13.10 -31.83 17.97
CA LEU A 760 13.79 -31.08 16.93
C LEU A 760 15.32 -31.10 17.09
N ARG A 761 16.02 -31.79 16.18
CA ARG A 761 17.50 -31.84 16.14
C ARG A 761 18.10 -30.50 15.69
N THR A 762 19.32 -30.19 16.15
CA THR A 762 20.06 -28.96 15.81
C THR A 762 20.19 -28.72 14.30
N ARG A 763 20.42 -29.79 13.51
CA ARG A 763 20.49 -29.68 12.05
C ARG A 763 19.17 -29.22 11.42
N GLY A 764 18.03 -29.68 11.97
CA GLY A 764 16.71 -29.23 11.53
C GLY A 764 16.49 -27.74 11.82
N ARG A 765 16.87 -27.28 13.02
CA ARG A 765 16.82 -25.85 13.37
C ARG A 765 17.62 -24.99 12.40
N LEU A 766 18.84 -25.41 12.06
CA LEU A 766 19.70 -24.70 11.12
C LEU A 766 19.11 -24.65 9.70
N ALA A 767 18.45 -25.72 9.24
CA ALA A 767 17.80 -25.74 7.94
C ALA A 767 16.64 -24.72 7.86
N PHE A 768 15.75 -24.71 8.84
CA PHE A 768 14.66 -23.71 8.92
C PHE A 768 15.21 -22.27 9.05
N ALA A 769 16.26 -22.09 9.87
CA ALA A 769 16.92 -20.80 10.02
C ALA A 769 17.51 -20.29 8.71
N ALA A 770 18.26 -21.13 8.00
CA ALA A 770 18.88 -20.75 6.74
C ALA A 770 17.84 -20.42 5.67
N ALA A 771 16.77 -21.22 5.54
CA ALA A 771 15.69 -20.97 4.60
C ALA A 771 14.99 -19.62 4.87
N TRP A 772 14.65 -19.35 6.12
CA TRP A 772 14.02 -18.09 6.51
C TRP A 772 14.95 -16.90 6.28
N THR A 773 16.22 -17.00 6.68
CA THR A 773 17.20 -15.91 6.50
C THR A 773 17.44 -15.58 5.03
N VAL A 774 17.65 -16.59 4.18
CA VAL A 774 17.83 -16.40 2.73
C VAL A 774 16.63 -15.69 2.14
N MET A 775 15.42 -16.12 2.50
CA MET A 775 14.19 -15.50 2.06
C MET A 775 14.11 -14.02 2.47
N VAL A 776 14.29 -13.70 3.75
CA VAL A 776 14.17 -12.32 4.25
C VAL A 776 15.21 -11.41 3.61
N LEU A 777 16.46 -11.88 3.49
CA LEU A 777 17.54 -11.12 2.85
C LEU A 777 17.25 -10.89 1.36
N PHE A 778 16.79 -11.91 0.65
CA PHE A 778 16.47 -11.79 -0.77
C PHE A 778 15.31 -10.83 -1.02
N LEU A 779 14.19 -10.99 -0.31
CA LEU A 779 13.03 -10.11 -0.44
C LEU A 779 13.37 -8.67 -0.07
N GLY A 780 14.15 -8.47 1.00
CA GLY A 780 14.60 -7.14 1.42
C GLY A 780 15.46 -6.47 0.36
N LEU A 781 16.43 -7.20 -0.19
CA LEU A 781 17.29 -6.70 -1.27
C LEU A 781 16.47 -6.43 -2.54
N ALA A 782 15.72 -7.42 -3.04
CA ALA A 782 14.98 -7.29 -4.30
C ALA A 782 13.91 -6.21 -4.23
N GLY A 783 13.18 -6.10 -3.11
CA GLY A 783 12.19 -5.04 -2.89
C GLY A 783 12.84 -3.65 -2.81
N LEU A 784 13.97 -3.51 -2.10
CA LEU A 784 14.71 -2.24 -2.04
C LEU A 784 15.22 -1.82 -3.42
N LEU A 785 15.84 -2.74 -4.16
CA LEU A 785 16.37 -2.46 -5.49
C LEU A 785 15.26 -2.10 -6.48
N ALA A 786 14.11 -2.78 -6.43
CA ALA A 786 12.96 -2.47 -7.25
C ALA A 786 12.34 -1.11 -6.89
N GLY A 787 12.23 -0.79 -5.61
CA GLY A 787 11.71 0.50 -5.14
C GLY A 787 12.63 1.69 -5.40
N LEU A 788 13.95 1.48 -5.48
CA LEU A 788 14.92 2.51 -5.90
C LEU A 788 14.99 2.66 -7.43
N TRP A 789 14.58 1.63 -8.17
CA TRP A 789 14.62 1.61 -9.63
C TRP A 789 13.37 2.20 -10.27
N LEU A 790 12.21 1.99 -9.65
CA LEU A 790 11.00 2.78 -9.88
C LEU A 790 11.25 4.22 -9.45
#